data_AF-A0A9P7B5H9-F1
#
_entry.id   AF-A0A9P7B5H9-F1
#
_cell.length_a   1.000
_cell.length_b   1.000
_cell.length_c   1.000
_cell.angle_alpha   90.00
_cell.angle_beta   90.00
_cell.angle_gamma   90.00
#
_symmetry.space_group_name_H-M   'P 1'
#
loop_
_entity.id
_entity.type
_entity.pdbx_description
1 polymer ?
#
loop_
_entity_poly.entity_id
_entity_poly.type
_entity_poly.pdbx_seq_one_letter_code
_entity_poly.pdbx_strand_id
1 'polypeptide(L)'
;MAAFSRAMNALLILARFRRRTCAGAKHGGQLFCDGLDGMERYAPFATALRPAAADHPDFHPTTRRRLQLSYASAEIALHDLQRTLDQQGLEIVDNQKENMVGRKALAEKTRGTSIKSNTPLTGLESRPVDQSSAYRIQKSPRRGKGPGLQNPPESRPTAYQTEIDNLTRRSKVAESAFLNVYKLLAEAPDPFPLLDAAVDQTARASEAKLLETDLARSKEENAALKQQLNEAQLVEKERKKLAEKVERLESRMNDMIQERVSAKEAALHATYDERLRNYDEREKDLQRQVTLARSQLRELRTTADTSQARLLDHSQRQDQETVARLAEADLIAADLERATARVAEVEGRNEKLRAEIEAVRSGSESAARVETLEAQVSDLQNEASRLIRSLDAQKEQFDVDRAELSKKVEALEKEQVSKDSEIASFKEKMKQYQDYDELKRELEIMKYVEFAGMDLDDMNDEFDGDGDESLVRLPDPNADKANLQRGKPLENLLMAKNRKMQDEVTALRVAHDELAAAHETVMADYEALQSRLQEQTALNDRLENDLLRINESRHGGQAQPSSANREDPLAGFQLGKKATAPVQPQPFQSSAETSILPIITSQRDRFRQRNSELEEELRRQFNTISELRSEIKTLQADNLKLYEKVRYLQSYRDENSVAKQQAGFSNVVRGDEELVRYQNKYEESMNPFEAFRGRERGRAIHNLNPLEKVLLTLSTVVLSNRVARNLFVLYALGLHFFVLSTLYHYTLSSEAAHPVVPPI
;
A
#
# COMPACT_ATOMS: atom_id res chain seq x y z
N MET A 1 -28.58 -8.72 30.66
CA MET A 1 -27.92 -8.48 29.35
C MET A 1 -27.94 -9.71 28.44
N ALA A 2 -27.54 -10.91 28.89
CA ALA A 2 -27.56 -12.12 28.03
C ALA A 2 -28.96 -12.64 27.61
N ALA A 3 -30.02 -12.32 28.36
CA ALA A 3 -31.40 -12.71 28.02
C ALA A 3 -32.09 -11.74 27.03
N PHE A 4 -31.70 -10.47 27.01
CA PHE A 4 -32.24 -9.45 26.09
C PHE A 4 -31.66 -9.60 24.66
N SER A 5 -30.41 -10.05 24.58
CA SER A 5 -29.74 -10.34 23.30
C SER A 5 -30.30 -11.60 22.60
N ARG A 6 -30.83 -12.57 23.37
CA ARG A 6 -31.49 -13.77 22.80
C ARG A 6 -32.90 -13.48 22.25
N ALA A 7 -33.62 -12.51 22.81
CA ALA A 7 -34.93 -12.09 22.30
C ALA A 7 -34.85 -11.29 20.99
N MET A 8 -33.79 -10.48 20.81
CA MET A 8 -33.56 -9.76 19.55
C MET A 8 -33.10 -10.66 18.40
N ASN A 9 -32.33 -11.71 18.69
CA ASN A 9 -31.94 -12.71 17.68
C ASN A 9 -33.12 -13.59 17.21
N ALA A 10 -34.13 -13.83 18.05
CA ALA A 10 -35.34 -14.56 17.66
C ALA A 10 -36.27 -13.75 16.72
N LEU A 11 -36.29 -12.42 16.84
CA LEU A 11 -37.12 -11.54 16.00
C LEU A 11 -36.52 -11.32 14.60
N LEU A 12 -35.18 -11.42 14.45
CA LEU A 12 -34.49 -11.30 13.16
C LEU A 12 -34.51 -12.58 12.32
N ILE A 13 -34.68 -13.75 12.96
CA ILE A 13 -34.78 -15.05 12.25
C ILE A 13 -36.19 -15.26 11.66
N LEU A 14 -37.24 -14.72 12.28
CA LEU A 14 -38.62 -14.76 11.76
C LEU A 14 -38.87 -13.80 10.58
N ALA A 15 -38.02 -12.79 10.37
CA ALA A 15 -38.13 -11.87 9.24
C ALA A 15 -37.49 -12.41 7.94
N ARG A 16 -36.63 -13.43 8.01
CA ARG A 16 -35.94 -14.00 6.83
C ARG A 16 -36.51 -15.33 6.31
N PHE A 17 -37.45 -15.97 7.01
CA PHE A 17 -38.07 -17.23 6.55
C PHE A 17 -39.32 -17.05 5.66
N ARG A 18 -39.69 -15.82 5.24
CA ARG A 18 -40.89 -15.58 4.41
C ARG A 18 -40.62 -15.10 2.98
N ARG A 19 -39.39 -15.21 2.48
CA ARG A 19 -39.05 -14.96 1.07
C ARG A 19 -38.00 -15.95 0.55
N ARG A 20 -38.40 -17.20 0.35
CA ARG A 20 -37.91 -18.15 -0.68
C ARG A 20 -38.28 -19.56 -0.23
N THR A 21 -39.36 -20.09 -0.78
CA THR A 21 -39.57 -21.48 -1.22
C THR A 21 -41.08 -21.69 -1.41
N CYS A 22 -41.50 -21.84 -2.66
CA CYS A 22 -42.49 -22.83 -3.10
C CYS A 22 -42.58 -22.72 -4.62
N ALA A 23 -41.64 -23.38 -5.29
CA ALA A 23 -41.86 -23.89 -6.63
C ALA A 23 -42.46 -25.30 -6.49
N GLY A 24 -43.51 -25.57 -7.27
CA GLY A 24 -43.83 -26.90 -7.79
C GLY A 24 -44.91 -27.70 -7.06
N ALA A 25 -46.12 -27.72 -7.64
CA ALA A 25 -46.64 -28.90 -8.36
C ALA A 25 -48.16 -28.80 -8.61
N LYS A 26 -48.58 -28.76 -9.89
CA LYS A 26 -49.38 -29.81 -10.55
C LYS A 26 -49.94 -29.34 -11.91
N HIS A 27 -49.51 -30.08 -12.94
CA HIS A 27 -50.12 -30.40 -14.23
C HIS A 27 -51.39 -29.67 -14.72
N GLY A 28 -51.34 -29.28 -16.00
CA GLY A 28 -52.42 -29.58 -16.95
C GLY A 28 -52.80 -28.45 -17.92
N GLY A 29 -52.32 -28.55 -19.17
CA GLY A 29 -53.07 -28.37 -20.43
C GLY A 29 -53.88 -27.08 -20.76
N GLN A 30 -53.80 -26.72 -22.05
CA GLN A 30 -54.78 -25.98 -22.87
C GLN A 30 -54.91 -24.45 -22.63
N LEU A 31 -54.46 -23.62 -23.59
CA LEU A 31 -55.14 -23.14 -24.81
C LEU A 31 -56.02 -21.89 -24.56
N PHE A 32 -55.65 -20.80 -25.23
CA PHE A 32 -56.47 -19.73 -25.86
C PHE A 32 -57.84 -19.34 -25.25
N CYS A 33 -57.99 -18.04 -24.92
CA CYS A 33 -59.00 -17.10 -25.47
C CYS A 33 -59.28 -15.94 -24.50
N ASP A 34 -59.38 -14.73 -25.09
CA ASP A 34 -60.20 -13.55 -24.74
C ASP A 34 -60.09 -12.94 -23.32
N GLY A 35 -60.11 -11.63 -23.11
CA GLY A 35 -60.36 -10.50 -23.98
C GLY A 35 -60.34 -9.22 -23.14
N LEU A 36 -60.06 -8.11 -23.82
CA LEU A 36 -60.58 -6.76 -23.62
C LEU A 36 -61.42 -6.52 -22.36
N ASP A 37 -60.95 -5.63 -21.49
CA ASP A 37 -61.76 -4.53 -20.95
C ASP A 37 -60.89 -3.61 -20.07
N GLY A 38 -60.88 -2.31 -20.38
CA GLY A 38 -60.34 -1.31 -19.46
C GLY A 38 -59.44 -0.21 -20.06
N MET A 39 -59.77 0.35 -21.22
CA MET A 39 -59.25 1.66 -21.63
C MET A 39 -60.34 2.54 -22.26
N GLU A 40 -61.51 2.58 -21.64
CA GLU A 40 -62.43 3.71 -21.80
C GLU A 40 -62.24 4.67 -20.62
N ARG A 41 -61.49 5.75 -20.86
CA ARG A 41 -61.65 7.07 -20.24
C ARG A 41 -60.50 7.93 -20.74
N TYR A 42 -60.79 8.75 -21.76
CA TYR A 42 -60.22 10.08 -22.04
C TYR A 42 -60.41 10.40 -23.53
N ALA A 43 -61.64 10.73 -23.91
CA ALA A 43 -61.94 11.70 -24.96
C ALA A 43 -63.20 12.43 -24.50
N PRO A 44 -63.12 13.76 -24.30
CA PRO A 44 -63.59 14.61 -25.39
C PRO A 44 -62.79 15.92 -25.45
N PHE A 45 -61.71 15.98 -26.22
CA PHE A 45 -61.09 17.24 -26.65
C PHE A 45 -60.22 16.98 -27.89
N ALA A 46 -60.87 16.69 -29.03
CA ALA A 46 -60.19 16.66 -30.32
C ALA A 46 -61.07 17.32 -31.39
N THR A 47 -61.54 18.52 -31.08
CA THR A 47 -62.20 19.41 -32.05
C THR A 47 -61.56 20.79 -31.95
N ALA A 48 -60.24 20.87 -32.16
CA ALA A 48 -59.49 22.08 -32.57
C ALA A 48 -57.98 21.86 -32.32
N LEU A 49 -57.29 21.15 -33.21
CA LEU A 49 -55.83 21.19 -33.24
C LEU A 49 -55.36 21.58 -34.64
N ARG A 50 -54.71 22.75 -34.66
CA ARG A 50 -54.00 23.37 -35.80
C ARG A 50 -52.94 22.42 -36.38
N PRO A 51 -52.50 22.64 -37.64
CA PRO A 51 -51.58 21.75 -38.36
C PRO A 51 -50.12 21.76 -37.83
N ALA A 52 -49.84 22.29 -36.64
CA ALA A 52 -48.49 22.49 -36.11
C ALA A 52 -47.98 21.39 -35.16
N ALA A 53 -48.78 20.34 -34.87
CA ALA A 53 -48.44 19.32 -33.87
C ALA A 53 -47.77 18.04 -34.41
N ALA A 54 -47.52 17.94 -35.72
CA ALA A 54 -47.00 16.72 -36.37
C ALA A 54 -45.46 16.55 -36.33
N ASP A 55 -44.72 17.54 -35.80
CA ASP A 55 -43.25 17.62 -35.86
C ASP A 55 -42.55 17.62 -34.47
N HIS A 56 -43.21 17.14 -33.41
CA HIS A 56 -42.57 17.03 -32.09
C HIS A 56 -41.60 15.83 -32.03
N PRO A 57 -40.37 15.98 -31.51
CA PRO A 57 -39.33 14.94 -31.53
C PRO A 57 -39.60 13.71 -30.62
N ASP A 58 -40.64 13.74 -29.79
CA ASP A 58 -40.92 12.67 -28.80
C ASP A 58 -41.83 11.54 -29.30
N PHE A 59 -42.31 11.59 -30.55
CA PHE A 59 -43.15 10.53 -31.12
C PHE A 59 -42.33 9.51 -31.90
N HIS A 60 -42.51 8.23 -31.56
CA HIS A 60 -41.91 7.10 -32.28
C HIS A 60 -42.23 7.17 -33.79
N PRO A 61 -41.27 6.87 -34.70
CA PRO A 61 -41.41 7.12 -36.14
C PRO A 61 -42.63 6.44 -36.79
N THR A 62 -43.06 5.27 -36.28
CA THR A 62 -44.32 4.63 -36.70
C THR A 62 -45.56 5.41 -36.28
N THR A 63 -45.59 6.00 -35.08
CA THR A 63 -46.71 6.81 -34.58
C THR A 63 -46.84 8.11 -35.37
N ARG A 64 -45.71 8.75 -35.70
CA ARG A 64 -45.67 9.95 -36.55
C ARG A 64 -46.16 9.64 -37.97
N ARG A 65 -45.75 8.51 -38.56
CA ARG A 65 -46.27 8.06 -39.86
C ARG A 65 -47.75 7.71 -39.81
N ARG A 66 -48.25 7.09 -38.73
CA ARG A 66 -49.67 6.76 -38.56
C ARG A 66 -50.53 8.03 -38.48
N LEU A 67 -50.07 9.05 -37.76
CA LEU A 67 -50.73 10.36 -37.66
C LEU A 67 -50.70 11.14 -38.99
N GLN A 68 -49.57 11.11 -39.71
CA GLN A 68 -49.47 11.75 -41.03
C GLN A 68 -50.36 11.06 -42.06
N LEU A 69 -50.42 9.72 -42.07
CA LEU A 69 -51.30 8.98 -42.97
C LEU A 69 -52.78 9.14 -42.60
N SER A 70 -53.13 9.20 -41.30
CA SER A 70 -54.51 9.48 -40.89
C SER A 70 -54.96 10.89 -41.28
N TYR A 71 -54.06 11.87 -41.22
CA TYR A 71 -54.35 13.23 -41.65
C TYR A 71 -54.50 13.31 -43.17
N ALA A 72 -53.61 12.64 -43.92
CA ALA A 72 -53.71 12.55 -45.37
C ALA A 72 -54.97 11.81 -45.84
N SER A 73 -55.45 10.79 -45.13
CA SER A 73 -56.72 10.12 -45.46
C SER A 73 -57.94 10.97 -45.14
N ALA A 74 -57.88 11.83 -44.12
CA ALA A 74 -58.96 12.76 -43.80
C ALA A 74 -59.13 13.87 -44.85
N GLU A 75 -58.03 14.33 -45.46
CA GLU A 75 -58.07 15.32 -46.56
C GLU A 75 -58.67 14.78 -47.86
N ILE A 76 -58.69 13.46 -48.07
CA ILE A 76 -59.21 12.86 -49.31
C ILE A 76 -60.76 12.80 -49.31
N ALA A 77 -61.43 13.01 -48.17
CA ALA A 77 -62.88 13.21 -48.02
C ALA A 77 -63.76 12.40 -48.99
N LEU A 78 -63.39 11.13 -49.24
CA LEU A 78 -64.01 10.30 -50.28
C LEU A 78 -65.51 10.13 -50.04
N HIS A 79 -65.91 10.11 -48.76
CA HIS A 79 -67.31 10.04 -48.32
C HIS A 79 -68.11 11.32 -48.67
N ASP A 80 -67.51 12.50 -48.52
CA ASP A 80 -68.18 13.76 -48.88
C ASP A 80 -68.23 13.95 -50.40
N LEU A 81 -67.19 13.50 -51.10
CA LEU A 81 -67.18 13.42 -52.56
C LEU A 81 -68.22 12.40 -53.07
N GLN A 82 -68.35 11.24 -52.42
CA GLN A 82 -69.37 10.25 -52.75
C GLN A 82 -70.78 10.81 -52.49
N ARG A 83 -71.01 11.46 -51.36
CA ARG A 83 -72.30 12.09 -51.04
C ARG A 83 -72.71 13.17 -52.05
N THR A 84 -71.76 13.98 -52.51
CA THR A 84 -72.02 15.00 -53.55
C THR A 84 -72.25 14.38 -54.92
N LEU A 85 -71.52 13.32 -55.27
CA LEU A 85 -71.73 12.56 -56.50
C LEU A 85 -73.06 11.78 -56.49
N ASP A 86 -73.48 11.23 -55.36
CA ASP A 86 -74.79 10.57 -55.15
C ASP A 86 -75.92 11.55 -55.42
N GLN A 87 -75.81 12.77 -54.87
CA GLN A 87 -76.79 13.83 -55.05
C GLN A 87 -76.87 14.29 -56.51
N GLN A 88 -75.72 14.49 -57.17
CA GLN A 88 -75.67 14.82 -58.60
C GLN A 88 -76.21 13.67 -59.48
N GLY A 89 -75.95 12.41 -59.09
CA GLY A 89 -76.50 11.24 -59.76
C GLY A 89 -78.04 11.20 -59.71
N LEU A 90 -78.62 11.49 -58.55
CA LEU A 90 -80.09 11.59 -58.38
C LEU A 90 -80.67 12.73 -59.23
N GLU A 91 -80.04 13.91 -59.21
CA GLU A 91 -80.47 15.06 -60.01
C GLU A 91 -80.41 14.77 -61.52
N ILE A 92 -79.39 14.05 -62.00
CA ILE A 92 -79.30 13.63 -63.40
C ILE A 92 -80.44 12.67 -63.76
N VAL A 93 -80.77 11.71 -62.90
CA VAL A 93 -81.87 10.76 -63.13
C VAL A 93 -83.22 11.48 -63.17
N ASP A 94 -83.45 12.47 -62.31
CA ASP A 94 -84.69 13.24 -62.32
C ASP A 94 -84.76 14.18 -63.54
N ASN A 95 -83.63 14.80 -63.93
CA ASN A 95 -83.52 15.54 -65.19
C ASN A 95 -83.75 14.64 -66.43
N GLN A 96 -83.35 13.37 -66.40
CA GLN A 96 -83.66 12.41 -67.47
C GLN A 96 -85.16 12.15 -67.57
N LYS A 97 -85.85 11.97 -66.44
CA LYS A 97 -87.31 11.80 -66.41
C LYS A 97 -88.02 13.03 -66.96
N GLU A 98 -87.62 14.23 -66.53
CA GLU A 98 -88.22 15.48 -66.98
C GLU A 98 -87.97 15.71 -68.48
N ASN A 99 -86.75 15.48 -68.97
CA ASN A 99 -86.42 15.56 -70.39
C ASN A 99 -87.16 14.51 -71.24
N MET A 100 -87.39 13.31 -70.72
CA MET A 100 -88.21 12.29 -71.39
C MET A 100 -89.67 12.74 -71.53
N VAL A 101 -90.25 13.32 -70.48
CA VAL A 101 -91.60 13.88 -70.49
C VAL A 101 -91.69 15.06 -71.46
N GLY A 102 -90.71 15.97 -71.43
CA GLY A 102 -90.59 17.10 -72.35
C GLY A 102 -90.47 16.67 -73.81
N ARG A 103 -89.62 15.66 -74.11
CA ARG A 103 -89.49 15.08 -75.46
C ARG A 103 -90.78 14.40 -75.93
N LYS A 104 -91.49 13.70 -75.03
CA LYS A 104 -92.77 13.05 -75.35
C LYS A 104 -93.86 14.08 -75.67
N ALA A 105 -93.93 15.18 -74.91
CA ALA A 105 -94.83 16.29 -75.16
C ALA A 105 -94.50 17.04 -76.47
N LEU A 106 -93.20 17.21 -76.79
CA LEU A 106 -92.76 17.84 -78.05
C LEU A 106 -93.10 16.98 -79.27
N ALA A 107 -92.90 15.66 -79.17
CA ALA A 107 -93.23 14.68 -80.20
C ALA A 107 -94.75 14.63 -80.46
N GLU A 108 -95.58 14.76 -79.42
CA GLU A 108 -97.05 14.87 -79.55
C GLU A 108 -97.46 16.16 -80.29
N LYS A 109 -96.79 17.29 -79.98
CA LYS A 109 -97.03 18.59 -80.64
C LYS A 109 -96.63 18.61 -82.12
N THR A 110 -95.60 17.85 -82.52
CA THR A 110 -95.14 17.75 -83.92
C THR A 110 -95.92 16.72 -84.75
N ARG A 111 -96.65 15.80 -84.11
CA ARG A 111 -97.48 14.79 -84.80
C ARG A 111 -98.83 15.34 -85.30
N GLY A 112 -99.27 16.50 -84.79
CA GLY A 112 -100.56 17.12 -85.13
C GLY A 112 -100.61 17.87 -86.47
N THR A 113 -99.49 18.08 -87.18
CA THR A 113 -99.42 18.95 -88.38
C THR A 113 -99.28 18.21 -89.72
N SER A 114 -99.39 16.88 -89.76
CA SER A 114 -99.23 16.11 -91.02
C SER A 114 -100.17 14.91 -91.09
N ILE A 115 -101.45 15.12 -91.45
CA ILE A 115 -102.38 14.07 -91.90
C ILE A 115 -103.43 14.66 -92.87
N LYS A 116 -103.33 14.40 -94.19
CA LYS A 116 -104.45 14.02 -95.07
C LYS A 116 -103.93 13.15 -96.23
N SER A 117 -104.64 12.06 -96.44
CA SER A 117 -104.39 10.86 -97.24
C SER A 117 -104.98 10.91 -98.66
N ASN A 118 -104.43 10.10 -99.61
CA ASN A 118 -105.18 9.03 -100.31
C ASN A 118 -104.32 8.19 -101.30
N THR A 119 -104.09 6.92 -100.91
CA THR A 119 -104.19 5.59 -101.56
C THR A 119 -104.66 5.43 -103.03
N PRO A 120 -104.63 4.21 -103.69
CA PRO A 120 -104.19 2.83 -103.28
C PRO A 120 -103.50 1.97 -104.40
N LEU A 121 -103.15 0.70 -104.08
CA LEU A 121 -103.55 -0.57 -104.79
C LEU A 121 -102.49 -1.71 -104.78
N THR A 122 -102.86 -2.79 -104.06
CA THR A 122 -102.83 -4.25 -104.39
C THR A 122 -101.51 -4.98 -104.67
N GLY A 123 -101.27 -6.22 -104.21
CA GLY A 123 -102.03 -7.19 -103.41
C GLY A 123 -101.30 -8.55 -103.33
N LEU A 124 -101.79 -9.43 -102.44
CA LEU A 124 -101.69 -10.92 -102.42
C LEU A 124 -100.27 -11.56 -102.33
N GLU A 125 -99.96 -12.62 -101.59
CA GLU A 125 -100.62 -13.46 -100.58
C GLU A 125 -99.54 -14.39 -99.97
N SER A 126 -99.70 -14.74 -98.69
CA SER A 126 -99.22 -15.97 -97.98
C SER A 126 -97.76 -16.46 -98.05
N ARG A 127 -97.09 -16.43 -96.86
CA ARG A 127 -96.42 -17.50 -96.04
C ARG A 127 -95.81 -18.76 -96.74
N PRO A 128 -94.93 -19.58 -96.09
CA PRO A 128 -94.24 -19.46 -94.79
C PRO A 128 -92.73 -19.91 -94.76
N VAL A 129 -92.10 -19.72 -93.59
CA VAL A 129 -91.17 -20.62 -92.85
C VAL A 129 -89.84 -21.13 -93.45
N ASP A 130 -88.82 -20.86 -92.62
CA ASP A 130 -87.57 -21.57 -92.31
C ASP A 130 -86.22 -21.32 -92.98
N GLN A 131 -85.24 -21.44 -92.08
CA GLN A 131 -83.80 -21.21 -92.12
C GLN A 131 -83.08 -21.67 -93.38
N SER A 132 -82.05 -20.91 -93.79
CA SER A 132 -80.65 -21.40 -93.80
C SER A 132 -79.72 -20.51 -94.64
N SER A 133 -78.72 -19.97 -93.95
CA SER A 133 -77.31 -19.83 -94.37
C SER A 133 -76.87 -18.92 -95.54
N ALA A 134 -75.71 -18.31 -95.24
CA ALA A 134 -74.52 -18.25 -96.09
C ALA A 134 -74.33 -17.05 -97.05
N TYR A 135 -73.38 -16.20 -96.60
CA TYR A 135 -72.19 -15.79 -97.35
C TYR A 135 -72.30 -14.77 -98.50
N ARG A 136 -71.63 -13.61 -98.28
CA ARG A 136 -70.36 -13.24 -98.96
C ARG A 136 -70.35 -12.02 -99.92
N ILE A 137 -69.41 -11.12 -99.58
CA ILE A 137 -68.52 -10.23 -100.40
C ILE A 137 -69.03 -8.86 -100.90
N GLN A 138 -68.30 -7.85 -100.38
CA GLN A 138 -67.75 -6.60 -100.95
C GLN A 138 -68.18 -6.18 -102.36
N LYS A 139 -68.38 -4.87 -102.58
CA LYS A 139 -67.36 -3.85 -102.92
C LYS A 139 -68.05 -2.51 -103.26
N SER A 140 -67.31 -1.42 -103.03
CA SER A 140 -67.52 -0.03 -103.48
C SER A 140 -67.73 0.09 -105.00
N PRO A 141 -68.21 1.23 -105.59
CA PRO A 141 -67.36 2.43 -105.78
C PRO A 141 -68.06 3.81 -105.95
N ARG A 142 -67.22 4.85 -106.11
CA ARG A 142 -67.47 6.28 -106.42
C ARG A 142 -68.15 6.54 -107.78
N ARG A 143 -68.83 7.70 -107.94
CA ARG A 143 -68.39 8.94 -108.67
C ARG A 143 -69.56 9.73 -109.34
N GLY A 144 -69.77 10.97 -108.88
CA GLY A 144 -70.03 12.22 -109.63
C GLY A 144 -71.25 12.41 -110.56
N LYS A 145 -72.04 13.48 -110.33
CA LYS A 145 -72.23 14.70 -111.18
C LYS A 145 -73.51 15.47 -110.78
N GLY A 146 -73.44 16.81 -110.67
CA GLY A 146 -74.60 17.73 -110.69
C GLY A 146 -75.14 17.92 -112.13
N PRO A 147 -76.16 18.78 -112.41
CA PRO A 147 -76.33 20.15 -111.87
C PRO A 147 -77.79 20.66 -111.64
N GLY A 148 -77.94 21.86 -111.06
CA GLY A 148 -78.81 22.95 -111.59
C GLY A 148 -80.27 23.14 -111.13
N LEU A 149 -80.44 24.12 -110.21
CA LEU A 149 -81.40 25.26 -110.21
C LEU A 149 -82.93 25.10 -109.97
N GLN A 150 -83.37 25.81 -108.91
CA GLN A 150 -84.58 26.65 -108.75
C GLN A 150 -85.97 26.00 -108.54
N ASN A 151 -86.43 25.89 -107.28
CA ASN A 151 -87.20 26.92 -106.55
C ASN A 151 -87.71 26.41 -105.16
N PRO A 152 -88.01 27.28 -104.18
CA PRO A 152 -88.09 27.01 -102.73
C PRO A 152 -89.56 26.94 -102.20
N PRO A 153 -89.87 26.93 -100.86
CA PRO A 153 -89.22 26.34 -99.67
C PRO A 153 -90.21 25.57 -98.73
N GLU A 154 -89.88 24.37 -98.24
CA GLU A 154 -90.57 23.74 -97.07
C GLU A 154 -89.60 23.03 -96.08
N SER A 155 -88.38 23.57 -95.91
CA SER A 155 -87.30 22.96 -95.10
C SER A 155 -87.05 23.67 -93.75
N ARG A 156 -87.95 23.55 -92.77
CA ARG A 156 -87.65 23.98 -91.38
C ARG A 156 -87.87 22.92 -90.28
N PRO A 157 -88.88 22.03 -90.30
CA PRO A 157 -89.09 21.13 -89.14
C PRO A 157 -88.03 20.03 -89.01
N THR A 158 -87.42 19.58 -90.10
CA THR A 158 -86.54 18.39 -90.12
C THR A 158 -85.12 18.65 -89.62
N ALA A 159 -84.56 19.84 -89.85
CA ALA A 159 -83.23 20.21 -89.37
C ALA A 159 -83.20 20.40 -87.84
N TYR A 160 -84.21 21.08 -87.27
CA TYR A 160 -84.35 21.23 -85.81
C TYR A 160 -84.52 19.88 -85.11
N GLN A 161 -85.29 18.95 -85.69
CA GLN A 161 -85.44 17.62 -85.11
C GLN A 161 -84.11 16.85 -85.08
N THR A 162 -83.32 16.94 -86.15
CA THR A 162 -82.00 16.28 -86.24
C THR A 162 -81.02 16.84 -85.20
N GLU A 163 -81.06 18.14 -84.92
CA GLU A 163 -80.21 18.78 -83.92
C GLU A 163 -80.63 18.43 -82.48
N ILE A 164 -81.95 18.35 -82.22
CA ILE A 164 -82.50 17.86 -80.94
C ILE A 164 -82.06 16.41 -80.69
N ASP A 165 -82.08 15.56 -81.70
CA ASP A 165 -81.66 14.15 -81.58
C ASP A 165 -80.16 14.02 -81.33
N ASN A 166 -79.33 14.86 -81.96
CA ASN A 166 -77.89 14.90 -81.71
C ASN A 166 -77.55 15.40 -80.30
N LEU A 167 -78.24 16.45 -79.81
CA LEU A 167 -78.08 16.96 -78.45
C LEU A 167 -78.47 15.88 -77.42
N THR A 168 -79.56 15.18 -77.71
CA THR A 168 -80.06 14.05 -76.91
C THR A 168 -79.07 12.91 -76.83
N ARG A 169 -78.44 12.55 -77.96
CA ARG A 169 -77.44 11.49 -78.00
C ARG A 169 -76.19 11.87 -77.19
N ARG A 170 -75.76 13.13 -77.27
CA ARG A 170 -74.60 13.64 -76.50
C ARG A 170 -74.87 13.65 -75.00
N SER A 171 -76.06 14.10 -74.55
CA SER A 171 -76.38 14.08 -73.12
C SER A 171 -76.46 12.65 -72.58
N LYS A 172 -77.11 11.72 -73.31
CA LYS A 172 -77.13 10.30 -72.93
C LYS A 172 -75.74 9.68 -72.80
N VAL A 173 -74.81 10.01 -73.71
CA VAL A 173 -73.43 9.52 -73.63
C VAL A 173 -72.71 10.10 -72.42
N ALA A 174 -72.83 11.41 -72.16
CA ALA A 174 -72.23 12.06 -71.00
C ALA A 174 -72.79 11.50 -69.67
N GLU A 175 -74.10 11.31 -69.58
CA GLU A 175 -74.78 10.73 -68.43
C GLU A 175 -74.35 9.27 -68.21
N SER A 176 -74.24 8.47 -69.28
CA SER A 176 -73.76 7.08 -69.17
C SER A 176 -72.29 7.00 -68.75
N ALA A 177 -71.45 7.94 -69.20
CA ALA A 177 -70.05 8.00 -68.81
C ALA A 177 -69.91 8.40 -67.33
N PHE A 178 -70.70 9.38 -66.87
CA PHE A 178 -70.75 9.77 -65.46
C PHE A 178 -71.19 8.61 -64.56
N LEU A 179 -72.27 7.90 -64.92
CA LEU A 179 -72.77 6.77 -64.12
C LEU A 179 -71.78 5.60 -64.07
N ASN A 180 -71.02 5.34 -65.15
CA ASN A 180 -69.98 4.30 -65.14
C ASN A 180 -68.83 4.65 -64.19
N VAL A 181 -68.38 5.91 -64.18
CA VAL A 181 -67.31 6.38 -63.27
C VAL A 181 -67.82 6.38 -61.83
N TYR A 182 -69.05 6.87 -61.61
CA TYR A 182 -69.69 6.87 -60.32
C TYR A 182 -69.83 5.46 -59.74
N LYS A 183 -70.26 4.47 -60.54
CA LYS A 183 -70.38 3.07 -60.10
C LYS A 183 -69.04 2.49 -59.65
N LEU A 184 -67.95 2.77 -60.38
CA LEU A 184 -66.61 2.31 -60.01
C LEU A 184 -66.10 2.95 -58.71
N LEU A 185 -66.45 4.21 -58.46
CA LEU A 185 -66.10 4.91 -57.23
C LEU A 185 -66.98 4.49 -56.04
N ALA A 186 -68.27 4.23 -56.27
CA ALA A 186 -69.21 3.82 -55.24
C ALA A 186 -69.01 2.36 -54.79
N GLU A 187 -68.52 1.50 -55.68
CA GLU A 187 -68.22 0.08 -55.38
C GLU A 187 -66.79 -0.14 -54.84
N ALA A 188 -65.95 0.90 -54.75
CA ALA A 188 -64.60 0.77 -54.23
C ALA A 188 -64.61 0.57 -52.70
N PRO A 189 -64.00 -0.52 -52.17
CA PRO A 189 -63.92 -0.75 -50.73
C PRO A 189 -63.01 0.27 -50.05
N ASP A 190 -63.34 0.62 -48.80
CA ASP A 190 -62.57 1.56 -47.97
C ASP A 190 -61.10 1.07 -47.82
N PRO A 191 -60.10 1.89 -48.18
CA PRO A 191 -58.69 1.50 -48.10
C PRO A 191 -58.13 1.50 -46.66
N PHE A 192 -58.79 2.10 -45.68
CA PHE A 192 -58.30 2.22 -44.31
C PHE A 192 -57.99 0.87 -43.62
N PRO A 193 -58.89 -0.13 -43.59
CA PRO A 193 -58.64 -1.40 -42.88
C PRO A 193 -57.46 -2.20 -43.45
N LEU A 194 -57.20 -2.11 -44.76
CA LEU A 194 -56.06 -2.78 -45.39
C LEU A 194 -54.73 -2.13 -45.02
N LEU A 195 -54.72 -0.79 -44.96
CA LEU A 195 -53.53 -0.04 -44.54
C LEU A 195 -53.23 -0.25 -43.06
N ASP A 196 -54.24 -0.31 -42.20
CA ASP A 196 -54.06 -0.56 -40.77
C ASP A 196 -53.50 -1.98 -40.51
N ALA A 197 -54.04 -2.99 -41.18
CA ALA A 197 -53.53 -4.36 -41.12
C ALA A 197 -52.08 -4.48 -41.64
N ALA A 198 -51.73 -3.75 -42.70
CA ALA A 198 -50.36 -3.72 -43.23
C ALA A 198 -49.39 -3.07 -42.23
N VAL A 199 -49.80 -1.97 -41.59
CA VAL A 199 -48.99 -1.31 -40.55
C VAL A 199 -48.77 -2.24 -39.36
N ASP A 200 -49.81 -2.90 -38.87
CA ASP A 200 -49.71 -3.84 -37.74
C ASP A 200 -48.84 -5.06 -38.09
N GLN A 201 -48.91 -5.59 -39.32
CA GLN A 201 -48.02 -6.65 -39.79
C GLN A 201 -46.55 -6.20 -39.86
N THR A 202 -46.29 -4.97 -40.31
CA THR A 202 -44.91 -4.43 -40.32
C THR A 202 -44.37 -4.21 -38.91
N ALA A 203 -45.21 -3.77 -37.97
CA ALA A 203 -44.84 -3.63 -36.56
C ALA A 203 -44.47 -4.99 -35.95
N ARG A 204 -45.32 -6.01 -36.12
CA ARG A 204 -45.05 -7.38 -35.65
C ARG A 204 -43.80 -8.00 -36.29
N ALA A 205 -43.57 -7.76 -37.57
CA ALA A 205 -42.37 -8.24 -38.25
C ALA A 205 -41.09 -7.57 -37.71
N SER A 206 -41.15 -6.28 -37.35
CA SER A 206 -40.03 -5.59 -36.72
C SER A 206 -39.76 -6.10 -35.31
N GLU A 207 -40.81 -6.34 -34.52
CA GLU A 207 -40.70 -6.90 -33.17
C GLU A 207 -40.13 -8.33 -33.20
N ALA A 208 -40.60 -9.17 -34.12
CA ALA A 208 -40.06 -10.52 -34.31
C ALA A 208 -38.56 -10.51 -34.64
N LYS A 209 -38.10 -9.58 -35.48
CA LYS A 209 -36.67 -9.42 -35.78
C LYS A 209 -35.85 -8.99 -34.57
N LEU A 210 -36.37 -8.08 -33.75
CA LEU A 210 -35.71 -7.67 -32.50
C LEU A 210 -35.60 -8.85 -31.52
N LEU A 211 -36.69 -9.62 -31.37
CA LEU A 211 -36.68 -10.81 -30.52
C LEU A 211 -35.72 -11.90 -31.05
N GLU A 212 -35.59 -12.07 -32.37
CA GLU A 212 -34.62 -12.97 -32.97
C GLU A 212 -33.18 -12.53 -32.69
N THR A 213 -32.88 -11.23 -32.77
CA THR A 213 -31.55 -10.69 -32.45
C THR A 213 -31.23 -10.85 -30.97
N ASP A 214 -32.19 -10.63 -30.08
CA ASP A 214 -32.00 -10.81 -28.63
C ASP A 214 -31.81 -12.28 -28.26
N LEU A 215 -32.54 -13.19 -28.91
CA LEU A 215 -32.37 -14.63 -28.71
C LEU A 215 -31.01 -15.11 -29.23
N ALA A 216 -30.54 -14.58 -30.36
CA ALA A 216 -29.20 -14.85 -30.88
C ALA A 216 -28.11 -14.37 -29.90
N ARG A 217 -28.22 -13.13 -29.42
CA ARG A 217 -27.32 -12.56 -28.42
C ARG A 217 -27.30 -13.37 -27.12
N SER A 218 -28.47 -13.73 -26.58
CA SER A 218 -28.56 -14.54 -25.37
C SER A 218 -27.95 -15.94 -25.56
N LYS A 219 -28.08 -16.54 -26.75
CA LYS A 219 -27.43 -17.82 -27.06
C LYS A 219 -25.91 -17.69 -27.11
N GLU A 220 -25.39 -16.61 -27.67
CA GLU A 220 -23.96 -16.31 -27.72
C GLU A 220 -23.39 -16.07 -26.31
N GLU A 221 -24.08 -15.27 -25.48
CA GLU A 221 -23.73 -15.06 -24.08
C GLU A 221 -23.74 -16.38 -23.30
N ASN A 222 -24.74 -17.23 -23.49
CA ASN A 222 -24.78 -18.56 -22.88
C ASN A 222 -23.64 -19.49 -23.35
N ALA A 223 -23.20 -19.36 -24.61
CA ALA A 223 -22.06 -20.12 -25.13
C ALA A 223 -20.74 -19.62 -24.52
N ALA A 224 -20.56 -18.30 -24.46
CA ALA A 224 -19.39 -17.67 -23.84
C ALA A 224 -19.29 -18.02 -22.34
N LEU A 225 -20.40 -17.93 -21.59
CA LEU A 225 -20.44 -18.31 -20.17
C LEU A 225 -20.10 -19.79 -19.96
N LYS A 226 -20.57 -20.68 -20.84
CA LYS A 226 -20.20 -22.11 -20.77
C LYS A 226 -18.72 -22.33 -21.05
N GLN A 227 -18.13 -21.58 -21.97
CA GLN A 227 -16.70 -21.65 -22.26
C GLN A 227 -15.89 -21.16 -21.05
N GLN A 228 -16.24 -20.00 -20.49
CA GLN A 228 -15.60 -19.46 -19.28
C GLN A 228 -15.70 -20.42 -18.09
N LEU A 229 -16.86 -21.08 -17.91
CA LEU A 229 -17.02 -22.10 -16.86
C LEU A 229 -16.07 -23.29 -17.05
N ASN A 230 -15.89 -23.77 -18.29
CA ASN A 230 -14.98 -24.87 -18.58
C ASN A 230 -13.51 -24.47 -18.34
N GLU A 231 -13.12 -23.26 -18.76
CA GLU A 231 -11.78 -22.71 -18.51
C GLU A 231 -11.52 -22.56 -17.01
N ALA A 232 -12.46 -22.00 -16.25
CA ALA A 232 -12.39 -21.90 -14.80
C ALA A 232 -12.22 -23.27 -14.13
N GLN A 233 -12.96 -24.29 -14.58
CA GLN A 233 -12.82 -25.67 -14.07
C GLN A 233 -11.46 -26.30 -14.38
N LEU A 234 -10.83 -25.97 -15.51
CA LEU A 234 -9.48 -26.43 -15.83
C LEU A 234 -8.45 -25.77 -14.91
N VAL A 235 -8.54 -24.45 -14.74
CA VAL A 235 -7.67 -23.69 -13.82
C VAL A 235 -7.83 -24.20 -12.38
N GLU A 236 -9.05 -24.50 -11.93
CA GLU A 236 -9.30 -25.05 -10.60
C GLU A 236 -8.64 -26.42 -10.40
N LYS A 237 -8.67 -27.30 -11.43
CA LYS A 237 -7.99 -28.60 -11.39
C LYS A 237 -6.47 -28.45 -11.34
N GLU A 238 -5.91 -27.49 -12.06
CA GLU A 238 -4.47 -27.21 -12.00
C GLU A 238 -4.06 -26.61 -10.66
N ARG A 239 -4.85 -25.65 -10.14
CA ARG A 239 -4.67 -25.08 -8.79
C ARG A 239 -4.65 -26.18 -7.72
N LYS A 240 -5.59 -27.13 -7.77
CA LYS A 240 -5.63 -28.29 -6.85
C LYS A 240 -4.38 -29.16 -6.96
N LYS A 241 -3.94 -29.49 -8.17
CA LYS A 241 -2.71 -30.28 -8.38
C LYS A 241 -1.45 -29.56 -7.89
N LEU A 242 -1.37 -28.24 -8.05
CA LEU A 242 -0.26 -27.43 -7.56
C LEU A 242 -0.29 -27.36 -6.03
N ALA A 243 -1.46 -27.13 -5.43
CA ALA A 243 -1.65 -27.14 -3.98
C ALA A 243 -1.20 -28.46 -3.35
N GLU A 244 -1.60 -29.61 -3.90
CA GLU A 244 -1.17 -30.94 -3.44
C GLU A 244 0.36 -31.15 -3.57
N LYS A 245 1.01 -30.53 -4.56
CA LYS A 245 2.47 -30.60 -4.71
C LYS A 245 3.18 -29.75 -3.66
N VAL A 246 2.65 -28.56 -3.39
CA VAL A 246 3.15 -27.67 -2.33
C VAL A 246 3.02 -28.35 -0.98
N GLU A 247 1.84 -28.87 -0.64
CA GLU A 247 1.60 -29.58 0.62
C GLU A 247 2.54 -30.78 0.79
N ARG A 248 2.81 -31.54 -0.28
CA ARG A 248 3.79 -32.65 -0.25
C ARG A 248 5.23 -32.17 -0.03
N LEU A 249 5.63 -31.05 -0.61
CA LEU A 249 6.97 -30.49 -0.40
C LEU A 249 7.12 -29.91 1.01
N GLU A 250 6.09 -29.23 1.51
CA GLU A 250 6.03 -28.72 2.87
C GLU A 250 6.08 -29.86 3.90
N SER A 251 5.29 -30.92 3.71
CA SER A 251 5.34 -32.11 4.57
C SER A 251 6.72 -32.75 4.56
N ARG A 252 7.34 -32.95 3.39
CA ARG A 252 8.72 -33.48 3.32
C ARG A 252 9.74 -32.58 4.01
N MET A 253 9.59 -31.26 3.87
CA MET A 253 10.47 -30.30 4.53
C MET A 253 10.28 -30.35 6.04
N ASN A 254 9.03 -30.42 6.52
CA ASN A 254 8.71 -30.58 7.94
C ASN A 254 9.29 -31.88 8.50
N ASP A 255 9.17 -33.00 7.78
CA ASP A 255 9.74 -34.29 8.18
C ASP A 255 11.27 -34.21 8.28
N MET A 256 11.94 -33.61 7.28
CA MET A 256 13.39 -33.39 7.32
C MET A 256 13.82 -32.48 8.47
N ILE A 257 13.06 -31.41 8.75
CA ILE A 257 13.33 -30.52 9.87
C ILE A 257 13.16 -31.30 11.18
N GLN A 258 12.09 -32.06 11.34
CA GLN A 258 11.81 -32.85 12.53
C GLN A 258 12.87 -33.95 12.76
N GLU A 259 13.33 -34.61 11.69
CA GLU A 259 14.43 -35.57 11.76
C GLU A 259 15.75 -34.89 12.17
N ARG A 260 16.06 -33.71 11.61
CA ARG A 260 17.27 -32.95 11.98
C ARG A 260 17.22 -32.45 13.41
N VAL A 261 16.07 -31.96 13.87
CA VAL A 261 15.86 -31.49 15.24
C VAL A 261 15.99 -32.67 16.20
N SER A 262 15.27 -33.77 15.97
CA SER A 262 15.35 -34.97 16.83
C SER A 262 16.76 -35.58 16.86
N ALA A 263 17.48 -35.61 15.73
CA ALA A 263 18.87 -36.06 15.71
C ALA A 263 19.80 -35.14 16.53
N LYS A 264 19.58 -33.83 16.50
CA LYS A 264 20.34 -32.85 17.30
C LYS A 264 19.99 -32.95 18.78
N GLU A 265 18.72 -33.10 19.12
CA GLU A 265 18.27 -33.35 20.49
C GLU A 265 18.88 -34.63 21.04
N ALA A 266 18.82 -35.74 20.30
CA ALA A 266 19.44 -37.00 20.70
C ALA A 266 20.96 -36.87 20.89
N ALA A 267 21.66 -36.14 20.01
CA ALA A 267 23.09 -35.87 20.16
C ALA A 267 23.39 -35.04 21.41
N LEU A 268 22.59 -33.99 21.68
CA LEU A 268 22.73 -33.19 22.89
C LEU A 268 22.49 -34.03 24.14
N HIS A 269 21.41 -34.83 24.17
CA HIS A 269 21.13 -35.76 25.26
C HIS A 269 22.30 -36.72 25.49
N ALA A 270 22.86 -37.33 24.45
CA ALA A 270 24.03 -38.20 24.57
C ALA A 270 25.23 -37.48 25.18
N THR A 271 25.52 -36.23 24.78
CA THR A 271 26.61 -35.44 25.38
C THR A 271 26.35 -35.07 26.83
N TYR A 272 25.10 -34.78 27.20
CA TYR A 272 24.73 -34.50 28.58
C TYR A 272 24.82 -35.76 29.44
N ASP A 273 24.37 -36.90 28.94
CA ASP A 273 24.46 -38.18 29.63
C ASP A 273 25.92 -38.59 29.85
N GLU A 274 26.80 -38.41 28.87
CA GLU A 274 28.23 -38.66 29.02
C GLU A 274 28.86 -37.73 30.07
N ARG A 275 28.52 -36.43 30.05
CA ARG A 275 28.96 -35.49 31.08
C ARG A 275 28.46 -35.89 32.47
N LEU A 276 27.20 -36.30 32.58
CA LEU A 276 26.59 -36.73 33.84
C LEU A 276 27.31 -37.95 34.41
N ARG A 277 27.61 -38.95 33.55
CA ARG A 277 28.39 -40.14 33.93
C ARG A 277 29.79 -39.77 34.39
N ASN A 278 30.48 -38.87 33.67
CA ASN A 278 31.79 -38.38 34.06
C ASN A 278 31.77 -37.66 35.43
N TYR A 279 30.73 -36.88 35.72
CA TYR A 279 30.57 -36.25 37.03
C TYR A 279 30.26 -37.27 38.13
N ASP A 280 29.39 -38.25 37.88
CA ASP A 280 29.08 -39.33 38.82
C ASP A 280 30.30 -40.21 39.13
N GLU A 281 31.13 -40.53 38.13
CA GLU A 281 32.39 -41.25 38.33
C GLU A 281 33.39 -40.43 39.17
N ARG A 282 33.54 -39.13 38.87
CA ARG A 282 34.37 -38.22 39.68
C ARG A 282 33.86 -38.09 41.11
N GLU A 283 32.55 -38.03 41.30
CA GLU A 283 31.95 -37.99 42.62
C GLU A 283 32.27 -39.28 43.39
N LYS A 284 32.10 -40.45 42.76
CA LYS A 284 32.46 -41.74 43.35
C LYS A 284 33.94 -41.83 43.71
N ASP A 285 34.84 -41.32 42.87
CA ASP A 285 36.27 -41.30 43.16
C ASP A 285 36.62 -40.37 44.32
N LEU A 286 36.02 -39.17 44.38
CA LEU A 286 36.17 -38.28 45.52
C LEU A 286 35.59 -38.90 46.80
N GLN A 287 34.44 -39.57 46.73
CA GLN A 287 33.86 -40.31 47.85
C GLN A 287 34.78 -41.44 48.33
N ARG A 288 35.43 -42.18 47.41
CA ARG A 288 36.44 -43.20 47.73
C ARG A 288 37.65 -42.58 48.41
N GLN A 289 38.19 -41.47 47.90
CA GLN A 289 39.32 -40.77 48.51
C GLN A 289 38.98 -40.25 49.91
N VAL A 290 37.80 -39.66 50.10
CA VAL A 290 37.34 -39.21 51.43
C VAL A 290 37.19 -40.41 52.38
N THR A 291 36.67 -41.53 51.89
CA THR A 291 36.53 -42.76 52.71
C THR A 291 37.89 -43.32 53.10
N LEU A 292 38.86 -43.35 52.18
CA LEU A 292 40.23 -43.78 52.43
C LEU A 292 40.94 -42.85 53.42
N ALA A 293 40.84 -41.53 53.26
CA ALA A 293 41.43 -40.57 54.19
C ALA A 293 40.80 -40.71 55.59
N ARG A 294 39.48 -40.93 55.67
CA ARG A 294 38.79 -41.21 56.94
C ARG A 294 39.25 -42.52 57.57
N SER A 295 39.49 -43.58 56.80
CA SER A 295 40.00 -44.84 57.36
C SER A 295 41.44 -44.69 57.85
N GLN A 296 42.29 -43.98 57.11
CA GLN A 296 43.67 -43.67 57.52
C GLN A 296 43.69 -42.83 58.81
N LEU A 297 42.84 -41.81 58.93
CA LEU A 297 42.72 -41.03 60.16
C LEU A 297 42.24 -41.88 61.35
N ARG A 298 41.29 -42.80 61.12
CA ARG A 298 40.85 -43.74 62.16
C ARG A 298 42.00 -44.67 62.57
N GLU A 299 42.74 -45.22 61.62
CA GLU A 299 43.87 -46.12 61.88
C GLU A 299 45.00 -45.41 62.62
N LEU A 300 45.37 -44.19 62.21
CA LEU A 300 46.34 -43.35 62.90
C LEU A 300 45.88 -43.02 64.32
N ARG A 301 44.60 -42.69 64.51
CA ARG A 301 44.03 -42.45 65.83
C ARG A 301 44.08 -43.70 66.70
N THR A 302 43.68 -44.86 66.19
CA THR A 302 43.79 -46.13 66.93
C THR A 302 45.24 -46.48 67.24
N THR A 303 46.17 -46.21 66.31
CA THR A 303 47.60 -46.45 66.51
C THR A 303 48.15 -45.51 67.59
N ALA A 304 47.77 -44.24 67.58
CA ALA A 304 48.11 -43.27 68.62
C ALA A 304 47.52 -43.66 69.99
N ASP A 305 46.26 -44.09 70.04
CA ASP A 305 45.62 -44.56 71.28
C ASP A 305 46.35 -45.80 71.82
N THR A 306 46.75 -46.75 70.95
CA THR A 306 47.52 -47.93 71.37
C THR A 306 48.95 -47.60 71.80
N SER A 307 49.64 -46.68 71.13
CA SER A 307 50.99 -46.26 71.51
C SER A 307 50.97 -45.49 72.82
N GLN A 308 49.98 -44.62 73.03
CA GLN A 308 49.75 -43.94 74.30
C GLN A 308 49.45 -44.93 75.43
N ALA A 309 48.60 -45.95 75.18
CA ALA A 309 48.33 -47.00 76.15
C ALA A 309 49.60 -47.80 76.52
N ARG A 310 50.47 -48.10 75.54
CA ARG A 310 51.76 -48.77 75.79
C ARG A 310 52.73 -47.90 76.59
N LEU A 311 52.79 -46.59 76.32
CA LEU A 311 53.61 -45.67 77.10
C LEU A 311 53.12 -45.56 78.55
N LEU A 312 51.81 -45.53 78.77
CA LEU A 312 51.23 -45.55 80.11
C LEU A 312 51.54 -46.87 80.84
N ASP A 313 51.41 -48.03 80.18
CA ASP A 313 51.78 -49.34 80.74
C ASP A 313 53.28 -49.41 81.07
N HIS A 314 54.16 -48.87 80.20
CA HIS A 314 55.60 -48.81 80.49
C HIS A 314 55.92 -47.86 81.65
N SER A 315 55.28 -46.69 81.71
CA SER A 315 55.39 -45.76 82.83
C SER A 315 54.96 -46.44 84.13
N GLN A 316 53.80 -47.12 84.13
CA GLN A 316 53.32 -47.85 85.30
C GLN A 316 54.28 -48.97 85.73
N ARG A 317 54.90 -49.68 84.77
CA ARG A 317 55.93 -50.69 85.10
C ARG A 317 57.20 -50.07 85.66
N GLN A 318 57.65 -48.94 85.14
CA GLN A 318 58.79 -48.20 85.70
C GLN A 318 58.46 -47.68 87.11
N ASP A 319 57.26 -47.17 87.34
CA ASP A 319 56.81 -46.74 88.67
C ASP A 319 56.75 -47.94 89.63
N GLN A 320 56.26 -49.10 89.18
CA GLN A 320 56.30 -50.34 89.97
C GLN A 320 57.72 -50.83 90.24
N GLU A 321 58.61 -50.78 89.24
CA GLU A 321 60.01 -51.17 89.41
C GLU A 321 60.72 -50.19 90.35
N THR A 322 60.52 -48.89 90.23
CA THR A 322 61.10 -47.90 91.15
C THR A 322 60.57 -48.08 92.57
N VAL A 323 59.27 -48.35 92.76
CA VAL A 323 58.71 -48.68 94.09
C VAL A 323 59.31 -49.99 94.62
N ALA A 324 59.45 -51.02 93.78
CA ALA A 324 60.09 -52.27 94.18
C ALA A 324 61.58 -52.06 94.53
N ARG A 325 62.30 -51.26 93.75
CA ARG A 325 63.70 -50.86 94.00
C ARG A 325 63.84 -50.03 95.27
N LEU A 326 62.87 -49.15 95.55
CA LEU A 326 62.82 -48.39 96.81
C LEU A 326 62.58 -49.33 97.98
N ALA A 327 61.66 -50.30 97.87
CA ALA A 327 61.45 -51.31 98.90
C ALA A 327 62.68 -52.23 99.08
N GLU A 328 63.34 -52.63 97.98
CA GLU A 328 64.63 -53.34 98.02
C GLU A 328 65.70 -52.48 98.68
N ALA A 329 65.78 -51.19 98.35
CA ALA A 329 66.72 -50.24 98.93
C ALA A 329 66.42 -50.00 100.41
N ASP A 330 65.17 -49.98 100.85
CA ASP A 330 64.77 -49.89 102.26
C ASP A 330 65.14 -51.17 103.02
N LEU A 331 64.95 -52.34 102.41
CA LEU A 331 65.41 -53.61 102.98
C LEU A 331 66.93 -53.68 103.05
N ILE A 332 67.62 -53.27 101.99
CA ILE A 332 69.08 -53.16 101.96
C ILE A 332 69.53 -52.09 102.94
N ALA A 333 68.82 -50.98 103.11
CA ALA A 333 69.15 -49.95 104.09
C ALA A 333 68.95 -50.46 105.51
N ALA A 334 67.90 -51.24 105.79
CA ALA A 334 67.71 -51.91 107.07
C ALA A 334 68.76 -53.00 107.33
N ASP A 335 69.12 -53.78 106.31
CA ASP A 335 70.20 -54.77 106.39
C ASP A 335 71.57 -54.10 106.43
N LEU A 336 71.74 -52.95 105.79
CA LEU A 336 72.91 -52.09 105.87
C LEU A 336 72.98 -51.47 107.25
N GLU A 337 71.91 -50.99 107.87
CA GLU A 337 71.88 -50.51 109.25
C GLU A 337 72.24 -51.63 110.22
N ARG A 338 71.70 -52.83 110.00
CA ARG A 338 72.07 -54.03 110.78
C ARG A 338 73.52 -54.44 110.53
N ALA A 339 73.99 -54.33 109.29
CA ALA A 339 75.34 -54.65 108.88
C ALA A 339 76.32 -53.56 109.26
N THR A 340 75.96 -52.28 109.33
CA THR A 340 76.74 -51.12 109.79
C THR A 340 76.69 -51.02 111.30
N ALA A 341 75.68 -51.57 111.98
CA ALA A 341 75.80 -51.88 113.40
C ALA A 341 76.85 -52.97 113.63
N ARG A 342 76.80 -54.06 112.83
CA ARG A 342 77.83 -55.13 112.85
C ARG A 342 79.19 -54.67 112.32
N VAL A 343 79.20 -53.73 111.38
CA VAL A 343 80.38 -53.18 110.72
C VAL A 343 80.87 -51.97 111.49
N ALA A 344 80.12 -51.29 112.34
CA ALA A 344 80.66 -50.38 113.36
C ALA A 344 81.29 -51.21 114.49
N GLU A 345 80.71 -52.37 114.80
CA GLU A 345 81.32 -53.35 115.71
C GLU A 345 82.58 -53.98 115.10
N VAL A 346 82.55 -54.31 113.81
CA VAL A 346 83.68 -54.85 113.07
C VAL A 346 84.65 -53.75 112.67
N GLU A 347 84.29 -52.51 112.35
CA GLU A 347 85.13 -51.33 112.08
C GLU A 347 85.74 -50.83 113.38
N GLY A 348 85.10 -50.96 114.54
CA GLY A 348 85.85 -50.93 115.79
C GLY A 348 87.04 -51.92 115.80
N ARG A 349 86.94 -53.03 115.03
CA ARG A 349 88.00 -54.01 114.77
C ARG A 349 88.73 -53.82 113.41
N ASN A 350 88.17 -53.06 112.47
CA ASN A 350 88.55 -52.97 111.05
C ASN A 350 89.00 -51.56 110.69
N GLU A 351 88.64 -50.48 111.40
CA GLU A 351 89.36 -49.19 111.51
C GLU A 351 90.77 -49.46 112.08
N LYS A 352 90.86 -50.48 112.94
CA LYS A 352 92.11 -51.15 113.34
C LYS A 352 92.86 -51.84 112.18
N LEU A 353 92.17 -52.28 111.12
CA LEU A 353 92.73 -52.97 109.94
C LEU A 353 92.66 -52.12 108.63
N ARG A 354 91.98 -50.98 108.64
CA ARG A 354 91.83 -49.98 107.56
C ARG A 354 92.82 -48.84 107.76
N ALA A 355 93.33 -48.62 108.97
CA ALA A 355 94.67 -48.06 109.12
C ALA A 355 95.73 -48.91 108.36
N GLU A 356 95.47 -50.21 108.16
CA GLU A 356 96.35 -51.14 107.42
C GLU A 356 96.01 -51.29 105.93
N ILE A 357 94.79 -50.99 105.48
CA ILE A 357 94.34 -51.27 104.10
C ILE A 357 93.96 -50.00 103.29
N GLU A 358 93.70 -48.84 103.93
CA GLU A 358 93.62 -47.51 103.25
C GLU A 358 94.95 -47.10 102.59
N ALA A 359 95.97 -47.96 102.69
CA ALA A 359 97.19 -47.90 101.90
C ALA A 359 97.08 -48.53 100.48
N VAL A 360 95.97 -49.17 100.05
CA VAL A 360 96.02 -50.11 98.89
C VAL A 360 95.04 -49.93 97.70
N ARG A 361 93.84 -49.34 97.76
CA ARG A 361 92.89 -49.35 96.59
C ARG A 361 91.84 -48.24 96.71
N SER A 362 91.29 -47.57 95.70
CA SER A 362 91.38 -47.63 94.23
C SER A 362 90.37 -46.63 93.64
N GLY A 363 90.71 -45.93 92.55
CA GLY A 363 89.79 -45.09 91.78
C GLY A 363 89.78 -45.42 90.28
N SER A 364 89.02 -46.44 89.84
CA SER A 364 89.09 -46.94 88.44
C SER A 364 87.74 -47.13 87.71
N GLU A 365 86.57 -46.98 88.32
CA GLU A 365 85.28 -47.29 87.65
C GLU A 365 84.57 -46.09 86.97
N SER A 366 84.95 -44.84 87.23
CA SER A 366 84.21 -43.69 86.68
C SER A 366 84.48 -43.40 85.20
N ALA A 367 85.65 -43.81 84.68
CA ALA A 367 86.07 -43.46 83.33
C ALA A 367 85.26 -44.17 82.22
N ALA A 368 84.85 -45.43 82.44
CA ALA A 368 84.15 -46.23 81.43
C ALA A 368 82.70 -45.79 81.16
N ARG A 369 82.06 -45.12 82.13
CA ARG A 369 80.66 -44.68 82.01
C ARG A 369 80.51 -43.39 81.20
N VAL A 370 81.55 -42.56 81.19
CA VAL A 370 81.58 -41.30 80.43
C VAL A 370 81.64 -41.57 78.92
N GLU A 371 82.47 -42.52 78.50
CA GLU A 371 82.66 -42.87 77.09
C GLU A 371 81.36 -43.37 76.41
N THR A 372 80.54 -44.14 77.13
CA THR A 372 79.25 -44.64 76.59
C THR A 372 78.19 -43.57 76.37
N LEU A 373 78.20 -42.51 77.18
CA LEU A 373 77.23 -41.41 77.07
C LEU A 373 77.61 -40.45 75.93
N GLU A 374 78.90 -40.26 75.69
CA GLU A 374 79.39 -39.43 74.57
C GLU A 374 79.02 -40.04 73.20
N ALA A 375 79.05 -41.37 73.07
CA ALA A 375 78.63 -42.05 71.85
C ALA A 375 77.13 -41.86 71.54
N GLN A 376 76.26 -41.97 72.56
CA GLN A 376 74.81 -41.78 72.37
C GLN A 376 74.44 -40.35 72.00
N VAL A 377 75.15 -39.35 72.53
CA VAL A 377 74.95 -37.94 72.16
C VAL A 377 75.30 -37.71 70.69
N SER A 378 76.36 -38.35 70.19
CA SER A 378 76.75 -38.25 68.78
C SER A 378 75.69 -38.83 67.83
N ASP A 379 75.12 -39.99 68.15
CA ASP A 379 74.09 -40.62 67.32
C ASP A 379 72.80 -39.77 67.26
N LEU A 380 72.38 -39.22 68.41
CA LEU A 380 71.23 -38.31 68.48
C LEU A 380 71.46 -37.01 67.71
N GLN A 381 72.69 -36.47 67.71
CA GLN A 381 73.04 -35.29 66.92
C GLN A 381 72.97 -35.56 65.42
N ASN A 382 73.39 -36.76 64.97
CA ASN A 382 73.31 -37.17 63.58
C ASN A 382 71.86 -37.37 63.11
N GLU A 383 71.00 -37.92 63.96
CA GLU A 383 69.58 -38.10 63.65
C GLU A 383 68.83 -36.76 63.61
N ALA A 384 69.10 -35.86 64.56
CA ALA A 384 68.54 -34.51 64.57
C ALA A 384 68.91 -33.73 63.31
N SER A 385 70.17 -33.81 62.87
CA SER A 385 70.62 -33.14 61.65
C SER A 385 70.05 -33.75 60.37
N ARG A 386 69.78 -35.06 60.35
CA ARG A 386 69.05 -35.71 59.23
C ARG A 386 67.58 -35.27 59.16
N LEU A 387 66.90 -35.19 60.31
CA LEU A 387 65.50 -34.73 60.38
C LEU A 387 65.36 -33.26 59.96
N ILE A 388 66.30 -32.40 60.36
CA ILE A 388 66.34 -30.99 59.93
C ILE A 388 66.45 -30.88 58.41
N ARG A 389 67.37 -31.62 57.77
CA ARG A 389 67.51 -31.62 56.30
C ARG A 389 66.26 -32.12 55.59
N SER A 390 65.59 -33.15 56.13
CA SER A 390 64.33 -33.64 55.56
C SER A 390 63.19 -32.62 55.70
N LEU A 391 63.15 -31.91 56.82
CA LEU A 391 62.16 -30.85 57.07
C LEU A 391 62.37 -29.67 56.12
N ASP A 392 63.61 -29.25 55.90
CA ASP A 392 63.94 -28.16 54.99
C ASP A 392 63.63 -28.52 53.54
N ALA A 393 63.94 -29.75 53.11
CA ALA A 393 63.56 -30.24 51.78
C ALA A 393 62.03 -30.29 51.58
N GLN A 394 61.27 -30.70 52.60
CA GLN A 394 59.81 -30.67 52.53
C GLN A 394 59.26 -29.25 52.48
N LYS A 395 59.82 -28.31 53.25
CA LYS A 395 59.42 -26.89 53.20
C LYS A 395 59.67 -26.29 51.82
N GLU A 396 60.82 -26.57 51.22
CA GLU A 396 61.14 -26.09 49.87
C GLU A 396 60.17 -26.67 48.84
N GLN A 397 59.83 -27.96 48.92
CA GLN A 397 58.81 -28.56 48.06
C GLN A 397 57.43 -27.92 48.25
N PHE A 398 57.01 -27.66 49.50
CA PHE A 398 55.75 -26.96 49.78
C PHE A 398 55.74 -25.53 49.22
N ASP A 399 56.86 -24.81 49.30
CA ASP A 399 56.96 -23.45 48.75
C ASP A 399 56.91 -23.46 47.21
N VAL A 400 57.50 -24.47 46.56
CA VAL A 400 57.39 -24.69 45.11
C VAL A 400 55.94 -24.99 44.71
N ASP A 401 55.30 -25.95 45.37
CA ASP A 401 53.90 -26.33 45.09
C ASP A 401 52.95 -25.14 45.36
N ARG A 402 53.18 -24.38 46.43
CA ARG A 402 52.43 -23.17 46.75
C ARG A 402 52.61 -22.09 45.68
N ALA A 403 53.82 -21.91 45.16
CA ALA A 403 54.10 -20.97 44.09
C ALA A 403 53.44 -21.41 42.76
N GLU A 404 53.44 -22.71 42.43
CA GLU A 404 52.76 -23.24 41.26
C GLU A 404 51.23 -23.10 41.35
N LEU A 405 50.65 -23.43 42.50
CA LEU A 405 49.21 -23.24 42.75
C LEU A 405 48.83 -21.76 42.67
N SER A 406 49.63 -20.87 43.26
CA SER A 406 49.42 -19.42 43.16
C SER A 406 49.43 -18.96 41.69
N LYS A 407 50.37 -19.43 40.87
CA LYS A 407 50.41 -19.12 39.43
C LYS A 407 49.18 -19.65 38.69
N LYS A 408 48.69 -20.84 39.02
CA LYS A 408 47.48 -21.43 38.43
C LYS A 408 46.23 -20.62 38.80
N VAL A 409 46.13 -20.17 40.06
CA VAL A 409 45.06 -19.30 40.53
C VAL A 409 45.08 -17.97 39.77
N GLU A 410 46.24 -17.30 39.68
CA GLU A 410 46.38 -16.04 38.92
C GLU A 410 46.05 -16.20 37.42
N ALA A 411 46.37 -17.36 36.82
CA ALA A 411 46.02 -17.65 35.43
C ALA A 411 44.50 -17.83 35.24
N LEU A 412 43.85 -18.58 36.13
CA LEU A 412 42.40 -18.78 36.11
C LEU A 412 41.64 -17.48 36.39
N GLU A 413 42.11 -16.64 37.32
CA GLU A 413 41.54 -15.33 37.60
C GLU A 413 41.60 -14.42 36.36
N LYS A 414 42.71 -14.41 35.63
CA LYS A 414 42.82 -13.67 34.36
C LYS A 414 41.84 -14.18 33.30
N GLU A 415 41.70 -15.49 33.16
CA GLU A 415 40.76 -16.10 32.21
C GLU A 415 39.32 -15.74 32.58
N GLN A 416 38.98 -15.78 33.87
CA GLN A 416 37.67 -15.40 34.39
C GLN A 416 37.37 -13.93 34.07
N VAL A 417 38.29 -13.00 34.32
CA VAL A 417 38.14 -11.59 33.97
C VAL A 417 37.97 -11.39 32.46
N SER A 418 38.72 -12.13 31.63
CA SER A 418 38.54 -12.10 30.17
C SER A 418 37.14 -12.54 29.76
N LYS A 419 36.64 -13.65 30.34
CA LYS A 419 35.30 -14.17 30.07
C LYS A 419 34.20 -13.23 30.55
N ASP A 420 34.37 -12.62 31.71
CA ASP A 420 33.44 -11.60 32.21
C ASP A 420 33.40 -10.38 31.29
N SER A 421 34.54 -9.95 30.74
CA SER A 421 34.59 -8.87 29.75
C SER A 421 33.92 -9.25 28.42
N GLU A 422 34.08 -10.49 27.95
CA GLU A 422 33.39 -11.02 26.76
C GLU A 422 31.86 -11.04 27.00
N ILE A 423 31.42 -11.56 28.15
CA ILE A 423 30.01 -11.59 28.55
C ILE A 423 29.44 -10.18 28.65
N ALA A 424 30.17 -9.23 29.24
CA ALA A 424 29.75 -7.83 29.32
C ALA A 424 29.58 -7.24 27.91
N SER A 425 30.53 -7.49 27.00
CA SER A 425 30.44 -7.04 25.61
C SER A 425 29.25 -7.66 24.86
N PHE A 426 28.93 -8.93 25.11
CA PHE A 426 27.76 -9.59 24.51
C PHE A 426 26.45 -9.06 25.09
N LYS A 427 26.40 -8.79 26.40
CA LYS A 427 25.25 -8.14 27.05
C LYS A 427 25.01 -6.74 26.50
N GLU A 428 26.08 -5.98 26.27
CA GLU A 428 25.97 -4.64 25.68
C GLU A 428 25.51 -4.69 24.22
N LYS A 429 26.01 -5.63 23.41
CA LYS A 429 25.48 -5.89 22.06
C LYS A 429 24.01 -6.29 22.09
N MET A 430 23.60 -7.16 23.02
CA MET A 430 22.18 -7.52 23.19
C MET A 430 21.32 -6.31 23.56
N LYS A 431 21.81 -5.41 24.41
CA LYS A 431 21.12 -4.15 24.73
C LYS A 431 20.99 -3.24 23.51
N GLN A 432 22.04 -3.11 22.70
CA GLN A 432 21.99 -2.37 21.43
C GLN A 432 20.97 -2.95 20.46
N TYR A 433 20.66 -4.24 20.58
CA TYR A 433 19.67 -4.94 19.77
C TYR A 433 18.29 -5.04 20.42
N GLN A 434 18.09 -4.44 21.60
CA GLN A 434 16.81 -4.48 22.31
C GLN A 434 15.72 -3.65 21.58
N ASP A 435 16.14 -2.64 20.83
CA ASP A 435 15.23 -1.73 20.11
C ASP A 435 14.73 -2.32 18.78
N TYR A 436 15.16 -3.53 18.39
CA TYR A 436 14.74 -4.15 17.13
C TYR A 436 13.23 -4.35 17.04
N ASP A 437 12.57 -4.66 18.15
CA ASP A 437 11.12 -4.82 18.19
C ASP A 437 10.40 -3.47 18.04
N GLU A 438 10.97 -2.38 18.55
CA GLU A 438 10.43 -1.02 18.34
C GLU A 438 10.68 -0.55 16.90
N LEU A 439 11.89 -0.70 16.38
CA LEU A 439 12.17 -0.40 14.96
C LEU A 439 11.29 -1.23 14.03
N LYS A 440 11.03 -2.50 14.36
CA LYS A 440 10.11 -3.35 13.60
C LYS A 440 8.68 -2.84 13.69
N ARG A 441 8.20 -2.43 14.86
CA ARG A 441 6.89 -1.79 15.02
C ARG A 441 6.80 -0.49 14.22
N GLU A 442 7.78 0.40 14.35
CA GLU A 442 7.83 1.66 13.60
C GLU A 442 7.88 1.42 12.09
N LEU A 443 8.66 0.44 11.62
CA LEU A 443 8.70 0.04 10.21
C LEU A 443 7.38 -0.57 9.74
N GLU A 444 6.71 -1.36 10.56
CA GLU A 444 5.38 -1.92 10.26
C GLU A 444 4.29 -0.84 10.27
N ILE A 445 4.38 0.15 11.16
CA ILE A 445 3.52 1.33 11.17
C ILE A 445 3.81 2.20 9.95
N MET A 446 5.09 2.39 9.57
CA MET A 446 5.47 3.13 8.37
C MET A 446 4.98 2.41 7.11
N LYS A 447 5.11 1.07 7.07
CA LYS A 447 4.51 0.22 6.04
C LYS A 447 2.98 0.35 6.05
N TYR A 448 2.33 0.37 7.21
CA TYR A 448 0.89 0.60 7.28
C TYR A 448 0.52 1.99 6.75
N VAL A 449 1.24 3.05 7.12
CA VAL A 449 0.91 4.42 6.69
C VAL A 449 1.20 4.63 5.20
N GLU A 450 2.30 4.11 4.68
CA GLU A 450 2.68 4.25 3.27
C GLU A 450 1.82 3.40 2.32
N PHE A 451 1.26 2.29 2.80
CA PHE A 451 0.47 1.37 1.98
C PHE A 451 -1.04 1.39 2.30
N ALA A 452 -1.46 1.61 3.55
CA ALA A 452 -2.88 1.77 3.93
C ALA A 452 -3.42 3.19 3.71
N GLY A 453 -2.55 4.19 3.51
CA GLY A 453 -2.96 5.51 3.01
C GLY A 453 -3.45 5.52 1.56
N MET A 454 -3.38 4.37 0.87
CA MET A 454 -3.72 4.23 -0.56
C MET A 454 -4.88 3.26 -0.85
N ASP A 455 -5.49 2.67 0.18
CA ASP A 455 -6.36 1.48 0.05
C ASP A 455 -7.69 1.60 0.83
N LEU A 456 -8.47 2.66 0.63
CA LEU A 456 -9.84 2.67 1.17
C LEU A 456 -11.00 2.89 0.19
N ASP A 457 -10.80 3.28 -1.07
CA ASP A 457 -11.97 3.62 -1.90
C ASP A 457 -12.06 2.98 -3.30
N ASP A 458 -11.03 2.32 -3.86
CA ASP A 458 -11.04 2.06 -5.33
C ASP A 458 -10.69 0.62 -5.80
N MET A 459 -10.77 -0.39 -4.94
CA MET A 459 -10.57 -1.80 -5.35
C MET A 459 -11.71 -2.70 -4.89
N ASN A 460 -12.95 -2.19 -4.94
CA ASN A 460 -14.13 -2.96 -4.56
C ASN A 460 -14.91 -3.54 -5.75
N ASP A 461 -14.41 -3.39 -6.97
CA ASP A 461 -14.97 -4.04 -8.15
C ASP A 461 -13.89 -4.89 -8.82
N GLU A 462 -14.17 -6.20 -8.93
CA GLU A 462 -13.58 -7.11 -9.92
C GLU A 462 -12.33 -7.93 -9.55
N PHE A 463 -12.32 -8.57 -8.37
CA PHE A 463 -11.60 -9.85 -8.22
C PHE A 463 -12.32 -10.81 -7.26
N ASP A 464 -13.16 -11.66 -7.83
CA ASP A 464 -13.80 -12.79 -7.15
C ASP A 464 -12.80 -13.96 -7.05
N GLY A 465 -12.52 -14.45 -5.83
CA GLY A 465 -11.66 -15.63 -5.64
C GLY A 465 -10.99 -15.80 -4.28
N ASP A 466 -11.77 -16.10 -3.25
CA ASP A 466 -11.47 -16.97 -2.09
C ASP A 466 -10.02 -17.02 -1.54
N GLY A 467 -9.81 -16.40 -0.36
CA GLY A 467 -8.74 -16.75 0.58
C GLY A 467 -7.97 -15.57 1.20
N ASP A 468 -8.29 -15.28 2.45
CA ASP A 468 -7.56 -14.44 3.42
C ASP A 468 -7.82 -12.93 3.38
N GLU A 469 -8.89 -12.54 4.09
CA GLU A 469 -9.15 -11.20 4.62
C GLU A 469 -8.12 -10.86 5.71
N SER A 470 -6.83 -10.84 5.38
CA SER A 470 -5.82 -10.15 6.20
C SER A 470 -5.60 -8.77 5.62
N LEU A 471 -6.63 -7.93 5.74
CA LEU A 471 -6.50 -6.48 5.80
C LEU A 471 -5.27 -6.17 6.67
N VAL A 472 -4.39 -5.29 6.17
CA VAL A 472 -3.27 -4.78 6.95
C VAL A 472 -3.83 -4.33 8.30
N ARG A 473 -3.45 -5.02 9.38
CA ARG A 473 -3.99 -4.82 10.73
C ARG A 473 -2.93 -4.07 11.53
N LEU A 474 -3.35 -3.10 12.36
CA LEU A 474 -2.43 -2.44 13.28
C LEU A 474 -1.69 -3.50 14.12
N PRO A 475 -0.36 -3.40 14.27
CA PRO A 475 0.40 -4.34 15.09
C PRO A 475 -0.14 -4.39 16.53
N ASP A 476 -0.38 -5.61 17.03
CA ASP A 476 -0.74 -5.81 18.43
C ASP A 476 0.44 -5.35 19.32
N PRO A 477 0.20 -4.72 20.49
CA PRO A 477 1.25 -4.15 21.35
C PRO A 477 2.20 -5.18 21.99
N ASN A 478 2.08 -6.45 21.64
CA ASN A 478 2.87 -7.55 22.18
C ASN A 478 3.75 -8.16 21.07
N ALA A 479 5.08 -8.01 21.22
CA ALA A 479 6.09 -8.41 20.22
C ALA A 479 6.05 -9.90 19.84
N ASP A 480 5.68 -10.77 20.79
CA ASP A 480 5.61 -12.23 20.55
C ASP A 480 4.48 -12.62 19.58
N LYS A 481 3.37 -11.86 19.58
CA LYS A 481 2.25 -12.09 18.66
C LYS A 481 2.49 -11.49 17.28
N ALA A 482 3.16 -10.34 17.22
CA ALA A 482 3.56 -9.71 15.95
C ALA A 482 4.58 -10.55 15.16
N ASN A 483 5.44 -11.30 15.84
CA ASN A 483 6.39 -12.21 15.19
C ASN A 483 5.74 -13.46 14.56
N LEU A 484 4.54 -13.87 15.01
CA LEU A 484 3.80 -15.01 14.47
C LEU A 484 3.07 -14.69 13.15
N GLN A 485 2.70 -13.44 12.93
CA GLN A 485 1.93 -13.00 11.77
C GLN A 485 2.82 -12.25 10.79
N ARG A 486 3.54 -12.98 9.93
CA ARG A 486 4.23 -12.37 8.80
C ARG A 486 3.19 -11.90 7.77
N GLY A 487 2.86 -10.62 7.80
CA GLY A 487 2.07 -9.98 6.74
C GLY A 487 2.74 -10.11 5.36
N LYS A 488 1.98 -9.83 4.29
CA LYS A 488 2.42 -9.97 2.88
C LYS A 488 3.84 -9.41 2.67
N PRO A 489 4.72 -10.16 1.94
CA PRO A 489 6.11 -9.74 1.72
C PRO A 489 6.15 -8.40 0.99
N LEU A 490 7.14 -7.59 1.32
CA LEU A 490 7.34 -6.22 0.78
C LEU A 490 7.28 -6.20 -0.76
N GLU A 491 7.76 -7.26 -1.40
CA GLU A 491 7.75 -7.44 -2.85
C GLU A 491 6.34 -7.40 -3.46
N ASN A 492 5.34 -8.00 -2.79
CA ASN A 492 3.96 -8.02 -3.29
C ASN A 492 3.29 -6.64 -3.16
N LEU A 493 3.58 -5.90 -2.08
CA LEU A 493 3.09 -4.54 -1.87
C LEU A 493 3.75 -3.55 -2.84
N LEU A 494 5.04 -3.73 -3.12
CA LEU A 494 5.75 -2.94 -4.13
C LEU A 494 5.24 -3.24 -5.54
N MET A 495 4.95 -4.51 -5.87
CA MET A 495 4.34 -4.86 -7.16
C MET A 495 2.94 -4.26 -7.31
N ALA A 496 2.10 -4.30 -6.27
CA ALA A 496 0.77 -3.69 -6.29
C ALA A 496 0.85 -2.16 -6.47
N LYS A 497 1.76 -1.48 -5.75
CA LYS A 497 2.00 -0.04 -5.92
C LYS A 497 2.56 0.30 -7.30
N ASN A 498 3.47 -0.51 -7.84
CA ASN A 498 4.03 -0.28 -9.18
C ASN A 498 2.95 -0.44 -10.25
N ARG A 499 2.07 -1.44 -10.11
CA ARG A 499 0.91 -1.62 -11.01
C ARG A 499 -0.06 -0.44 -10.93
N LYS A 500 -0.42 0.01 -9.72
CA LYS A 500 -1.29 1.18 -9.53
C LYS A 500 -0.67 2.48 -10.06
N MET A 501 0.64 2.69 -9.84
CA MET A 501 1.36 3.83 -10.43
C MET A 501 1.39 3.76 -11.96
N GLN A 502 1.50 2.55 -12.54
CA GLN A 502 1.37 2.39 -14.00
C GLN A 502 -0.04 2.72 -14.46
N ASP A 503 -1.07 2.26 -13.75
CA ASP A 503 -2.48 2.53 -14.05
C ASP A 503 -2.78 4.05 -13.95
N GLU A 504 -2.34 4.73 -12.89
CA GLU A 504 -2.45 6.19 -12.73
C GLU A 504 -1.71 6.95 -13.84
N VAL A 505 -0.50 6.50 -14.22
CA VAL A 505 0.24 7.09 -15.35
C VAL A 505 -0.51 6.89 -16.66
N THR A 506 -1.15 5.74 -16.89
CA THR A 506 -1.97 5.52 -18.08
C THR A 506 -3.23 6.37 -18.07
N ALA A 507 -3.92 6.50 -16.94
CA ALA A 507 -5.10 7.34 -16.80
C ALA A 507 -4.77 8.82 -17.02
N LEU A 508 -3.67 9.32 -16.43
CA LEU A 508 -3.20 10.68 -16.64
C LEU A 508 -2.79 10.95 -18.09
N ARG A 509 -2.21 9.96 -18.78
CA ARG A 509 -1.92 10.06 -20.22
C ARG A 509 -3.19 10.18 -21.05
N VAL A 510 -4.18 9.33 -20.80
CA VAL A 510 -5.48 9.40 -21.50
C VAL A 510 -6.17 10.74 -21.24
N ALA A 511 -6.23 11.19 -19.98
CA ALA A 511 -6.81 12.49 -19.64
C ALA A 511 -6.04 13.67 -20.28
N HIS A 512 -4.71 13.57 -20.36
CA HIS A 512 -3.89 14.55 -21.07
C HIS A 512 -4.20 14.58 -22.57
N ASP A 513 -4.32 13.42 -23.21
CA ASP A 513 -4.61 13.31 -24.65
C ASP A 513 -6.04 13.80 -24.96
N GLU A 514 -7.01 13.50 -24.11
CA GLU A 514 -8.38 14.03 -24.20
C GLU A 514 -8.40 15.56 -24.05
N LEU A 515 -7.66 16.09 -23.06
CA LEU A 515 -7.57 17.54 -22.87
C LEU A 515 -6.84 18.23 -24.02
N ALA A 516 -5.80 17.61 -24.57
CA ALA A 516 -5.08 18.11 -25.74
C ALA A 516 -5.99 18.13 -26.98
N ALA A 517 -6.77 17.08 -27.21
CA ALA A 517 -7.76 17.04 -28.28
C ALA A 517 -8.85 18.11 -28.11
N ALA A 518 -9.36 18.28 -26.87
CA ALA A 518 -10.32 19.34 -26.57
C ALA A 518 -9.72 20.73 -26.83
N HIS A 519 -8.46 20.97 -26.43
CA HIS A 519 -7.76 22.22 -26.70
C HIS A 519 -7.60 22.46 -28.21
N GLU A 520 -7.24 21.44 -28.99
CA GLU A 520 -7.12 21.54 -30.45
C GLU A 520 -8.46 21.91 -31.11
N THR A 521 -9.56 21.30 -30.68
CA THR A 521 -10.90 21.66 -31.19
C THR A 521 -11.30 23.09 -30.85
N VAL A 522 -11.06 23.54 -29.61
CA VAL A 522 -11.36 24.92 -29.19
C VAL A 522 -10.51 25.94 -29.95
N MET A 523 -9.25 25.62 -30.22
CA MET A 523 -8.37 26.46 -31.05
C MET A 523 -8.88 26.55 -32.49
N ALA A 524 -9.30 25.43 -33.09
CA ALA A 524 -9.88 25.42 -34.43
C ALA A 524 -11.18 26.26 -34.50
N ASP A 525 -12.04 26.15 -33.49
CA ASP A 525 -13.26 26.97 -33.37
C ASP A 525 -12.94 28.45 -33.20
N TYR A 526 -11.91 28.79 -32.41
CA TYR A 526 -11.45 30.16 -32.24
C TYR A 526 -10.92 30.75 -33.56
N GLU A 527 -10.11 30.00 -34.31
CA GLU A 527 -9.62 30.42 -35.63
C GLU A 527 -10.76 30.61 -36.64
N ALA A 528 -11.74 29.69 -36.66
CA ALA A 528 -12.93 29.82 -37.49
C ALA A 528 -13.78 31.05 -37.13
N LEU A 529 -13.94 31.31 -35.82
CA LEU A 529 -14.67 32.49 -35.34
C LEU A 529 -13.92 33.79 -35.66
N GLN A 530 -12.58 33.78 -35.55
CA GLN A 530 -11.74 34.91 -35.91
C GLN A 530 -11.81 35.21 -37.42
N SER A 531 -11.82 34.18 -38.27
CA SER A 531 -12.03 34.33 -39.71
C SER A 531 -13.42 34.92 -40.02
N ARG A 532 -14.49 34.43 -39.39
CA ARG A 532 -15.83 35.00 -39.54
C ARG A 532 -15.91 36.46 -39.07
N LEU A 533 -15.23 36.78 -37.97
CA LEU A 533 -15.16 38.16 -37.47
C LEU A 533 -14.47 39.06 -38.51
N GLN A 534 -13.34 38.62 -39.09
CA GLN A 534 -12.65 39.35 -40.15
C GLN A 534 -13.51 39.54 -41.40
N GLU A 535 -14.26 38.52 -41.80
CA GLU A 535 -15.23 38.62 -42.91
C GLU A 535 -16.34 39.63 -42.60
N GLN A 536 -16.89 39.60 -41.39
CA GLN A 536 -17.91 40.55 -40.95
C GLN A 536 -17.37 41.98 -40.85
N THR A 537 -16.15 42.18 -40.33
CA THR A 537 -15.53 43.52 -40.30
C THR A 537 -15.28 44.03 -41.70
N ALA A 538 -14.77 43.19 -42.61
CA ALA A 538 -14.55 43.58 -44.00
C ALA A 538 -15.86 43.90 -44.73
N LEU A 539 -16.94 43.19 -44.40
CA LEU A 539 -18.27 43.47 -44.96
C LEU A 539 -18.87 44.75 -44.37
N ASN A 540 -18.71 45.00 -43.07
CA ASN A 540 -19.07 46.28 -42.45
C ASN A 540 -18.27 47.43 -43.05
N ASP A 541 -16.96 47.31 -43.24
CA ASP A 541 -16.14 48.34 -43.89
C ASP A 541 -16.65 48.63 -45.31
N ARG A 542 -17.06 47.60 -46.06
CA ARG A 542 -17.67 47.79 -47.39
C ARG A 542 -19.01 48.52 -47.30
N LEU A 543 -19.88 48.11 -46.38
CA LEU A 543 -21.17 48.76 -46.15
C LEU A 543 -21.00 50.22 -45.70
N GLU A 544 -20.05 50.50 -44.82
CA GLU A 544 -19.71 51.85 -44.38
C GLU A 544 -19.19 52.69 -45.54
N ASN A 545 -18.30 52.16 -46.38
CA ASN A 545 -17.84 52.83 -47.59
C ASN A 545 -18.97 53.06 -48.61
N ASP A 546 -19.90 52.11 -48.78
CA ASP A 546 -21.06 52.26 -49.64
C ASP A 546 -22.07 53.27 -49.07
N LEU A 547 -22.27 53.29 -47.75
CA LEU A 547 -23.08 54.32 -47.07
C LEU A 547 -22.43 55.70 -47.15
N LEU A 548 -21.11 55.79 -47.06
CA LEU A 548 -20.36 57.04 -47.28
C LEU A 548 -20.55 57.51 -48.71
N ARG A 549 -20.43 56.64 -49.72
CA ARG A 549 -20.72 56.97 -51.13
C ARG A 549 -22.18 57.38 -51.34
N ILE A 550 -23.14 56.73 -50.69
CA ILE A 550 -24.56 57.12 -50.74
C ILE A 550 -24.75 58.48 -50.06
N ASN A 551 -24.13 58.74 -48.92
CA ASN A 551 -24.21 60.02 -48.21
C ASN A 551 -23.52 61.16 -48.99
N GLU A 552 -22.39 60.90 -49.64
CA GLU A 552 -21.73 61.82 -50.57
C GLU A 552 -22.60 62.08 -51.81
N SER A 553 -23.24 61.05 -52.36
CA SER A 553 -24.21 61.20 -53.45
C SER A 553 -25.50 61.93 -53.02
N ARG A 554 -25.84 61.90 -51.73
CA ARG A 554 -26.95 62.67 -51.12
C ARG A 554 -26.56 64.09 -50.78
N HIS A 555 -25.26 64.38 -50.61
CA HIS A 555 -24.70 65.71 -50.37
C HIS A 555 -24.50 66.57 -51.63
N GLY A 556 -24.82 66.04 -52.81
CA GLY A 556 -24.73 66.75 -54.10
C GLY A 556 -25.95 67.59 -54.51
N GLY A 557 -26.98 67.76 -53.67
CA GLY A 557 -28.20 68.47 -54.05
C GLY A 557 -28.93 69.15 -52.88
N GLN A 558 -28.77 70.49 -52.82
CA GLN A 558 -29.63 71.53 -52.23
C GLN A 558 -30.59 71.24 -51.06
N ALA A 559 -30.51 72.17 -50.09
CA ALA A 559 -31.59 72.82 -49.33
C ALA A 559 -31.70 72.50 -47.81
N GLN A 560 -31.14 73.45 -47.05
CA GLN A 560 -31.70 74.21 -45.91
C GLN A 560 -32.38 73.53 -44.68
N PRO A 561 -32.29 74.19 -43.49
CA PRO A 561 -32.44 73.58 -42.18
C PRO A 561 -33.86 73.70 -41.62
N SER A 562 -34.35 72.68 -40.91
CA SER A 562 -35.40 72.84 -39.89
C SER A 562 -35.65 71.57 -39.07
N SER A 563 -36.00 71.80 -37.79
CA SER A 563 -36.62 70.90 -36.80
C SER A 563 -35.79 69.67 -36.37
N ALA A 564 -35.31 69.63 -35.13
CA ALA A 564 -36.04 69.32 -33.90
C ALA A 564 -36.54 67.86 -33.85
N ASN A 565 -36.11 67.17 -32.79
CA ASN A 565 -36.45 65.81 -32.34
C ASN A 565 -35.84 64.63 -33.11
N ARG A 566 -34.69 64.18 -32.59
CA ARG A 566 -34.43 62.74 -32.41
C ARG A 566 -33.48 62.55 -31.22
N GLU A 567 -33.99 61.85 -30.22
CA GLU A 567 -33.28 61.49 -28.99
C GLU A 567 -32.09 60.58 -29.33
N ASP A 568 -30.93 60.97 -28.81
CA ASP A 568 -29.65 60.29 -28.95
C ASP A 568 -29.30 59.62 -27.61
N PRO A 569 -29.35 58.29 -27.48
CA PRO A 569 -29.11 57.58 -26.22
C PRO A 569 -27.62 57.30 -25.97
N LEU A 570 -26.71 58.18 -26.39
CA LEU A 570 -25.25 57.98 -26.27
C LEU A 570 -24.46 59.20 -25.76
N ALA A 571 -25.12 60.17 -25.13
CA ALA A 571 -24.43 61.22 -24.37
C ALA A 571 -24.13 60.74 -22.94
N GLY A 572 -23.05 59.97 -22.74
CA GLY A 572 -22.72 59.57 -21.37
C GLY A 572 -21.50 58.72 -21.08
N PHE A 573 -20.45 58.66 -21.91
CA PHE A 573 -19.19 58.02 -21.48
C PHE A 573 -17.94 58.72 -22.01
N GLN A 574 -17.44 59.68 -21.21
CA GLN A 574 -16.04 60.14 -21.23
C GLN A 574 -15.43 59.97 -19.83
N LEU A 575 -14.81 58.80 -19.67
CA LEU A 575 -13.48 58.51 -19.10
C LEU A 575 -12.89 59.50 -18.06
N GLY A 576 -12.59 59.00 -16.86
CA GLY A 576 -11.66 59.70 -15.95
C GLY A 576 -11.56 59.18 -14.51
N LYS A 577 -10.75 58.13 -14.30
CA LYS A 577 -10.06 57.71 -13.06
C LYS A 577 -10.18 58.65 -11.83
N LYS A 578 -10.73 58.16 -10.70
CA LYS A 578 -10.00 57.96 -9.42
C LYS A 578 -10.87 57.34 -8.32
N ALA A 579 -10.34 56.25 -7.75
CA ALA A 579 -10.24 55.89 -6.33
C ALA A 579 -11.44 55.99 -5.35
N THR A 580 -11.57 54.88 -4.60
CA THR A 580 -12.00 54.71 -3.19
C THR A 580 -13.48 54.90 -2.81
N ALA A 581 -14.16 53.74 -2.73
CA ALA A 581 -15.06 53.22 -1.66
C ALA A 581 -16.22 54.10 -1.10
N PRO A 582 -17.21 53.55 -0.35
CA PRO A 582 -17.79 52.19 -0.28
C PRO A 582 -19.34 52.22 -0.35
N VAL A 583 -20.02 51.28 -1.03
CA VAL A 583 -21.46 51.03 -0.77
C VAL A 583 -21.79 49.53 -0.90
N GLN A 584 -22.62 49.10 0.04
CA GLN A 584 -23.15 47.78 0.38
C GLN A 584 -23.72 46.95 -0.79
N PRO A 585 -23.59 45.61 -0.72
CA PRO A 585 -24.39 44.69 -1.53
C PRO A 585 -25.53 44.02 -0.73
N GLN A 586 -26.69 43.89 -1.37
CA GLN A 586 -27.73 42.89 -1.03
C GLN A 586 -27.53 41.60 -1.85
N PRO A 587 -28.09 40.47 -1.41
CA PRO A 587 -27.41 39.18 -1.42
C PRO A 587 -27.71 38.36 -2.68
N PHE A 588 -26.68 38.09 -3.46
CA PHE A 588 -26.64 36.92 -4.33
C PHE A 588 -26.00 35.79 -3.54
N GLN A 589 -26.80 34.79 -3.19
CA GLN A 589 -26.36 33.56 -2.55
C GLN A 589 -25.58 32.73 -3.57
N SER A 590 -24.26 32.93 -3.62
CA SER A 590 -23.32 31.95 -4.15
C SER A 590 -22.89 31.02 -3.02
N SER A 591 -23.17 29.74 -3.19
CA SER A 591 -22.85 28.63 -2.27
C SER A 591 -21.34 28.34 -2.14
N ALA A 592 -20.47 29.29 -2.47
CA ALA A 592 -19.02 29.12 -2.59
C ALA A 592 -18.22 29.64 -1.37
N GLU A 593 -18.89 30.20 -0.35
CA GLU A 593 -18.27 30.67 0.91
C GLU A 593 -18.38 29.64 2.06
N THR A 594 -18.57 28.37 1.75
CA THR A 594 -18.42 27.30 2.75
C THR A 594 -16.95 26.85 2.86
N SER A 595 -16.24 27.53 3.77
CA SER A 595 -15.25 26.95 4.69
C SER A 595 -13.73 26.96 4.38
N ILE A 596 -13.21 27.80 3.48
CA ILE A 596 -11.74 27.91 3.35
C ILE A 596 -11.07 28.58 4.56
N LEU A 597 -11.73 29.57 5.17
CA LEU A 597 -11.17 30.30 6.32
C LEU A 597 -11.09 29.45 7.61
N PRO A 598 -12.12 28.68 8.02
CA PRO A 598 -12.02 27.72 9.12
C PRO A 598 -10.89 26.70 8.93
N ILE A 599 -10.70 26.23 7.69
CA ILE A 599 -9.64 25.29 7.34
C ILE A 599 -8.28 25.96 7.50
N ILE A 600 -8.08 27.15 6.95
CA ILE A 600 -6.82 27.91 7.09
C ILE A 600 -6.55 28.29 8.55
N THR A 601 -7.57 28.66 9.33
CA THR A 601 -7.40 28.92 10.77
C THR A 601 -7.02 27.65 11.52
N SER A 602 -7.64 26.51 11.20
CA SER A 602 -7.29 25.23 11.82
C SER A 602 -5.89 24.75 11.41
N GLN A 603 -5.48 24.98 10.16
CA GLN A 603 -4.14 24.67 9.68
C GLN A 603 -3.10 25.55 10.37
N ARG A 604 -3.35 26.87 10.45
CA ARG A 604 -2.49 27.81 11.19
C ARG A 604 -2.36 27.42 12.65
N ASP A 605 -3.46 27.04 13.29
CA ASP A 605 -3.46 26.70 14.71
C ASP A 605 -2.76 25.34 14.94
N ARG A 606 -2.90 24.37 14.02
CA ARG A 606 -2.10 23.14 14.00
C ARG A 606 -0.62 23.39 13.78
N PHE A 607 -0.25 24.32 12.89
CA PHE A 607 1.15 24.70 12.68
C PHE A 607 1.72 25.41 13.91
N ARG A 608 0.94 26.26 14.58
CA ARG A 608 1.34 26.88 15.85
C ARG A 608 1.53 25.84 16.95
N GLN A 609 0.61 24.88 17.06
CA GLN A 609 0.70 23.80 18.02
C GLN A 609 1.93 22.91 17.76
N ARG A 610 2.12 22.47 16.51
CA ARG A 610 3.31 21.69 16.12
C ARG A 610 4.59 22.49 16.35
N ASN A 611 4.59 23.80 16.10
CA ASN A 611 5.75 24.63 16.36
C ASN A 611 6.05 24.76 17.86
N SER A 612 5.02 24.88 18.71
CA SER A 612 5.21 24.84 20.17
C SER A 612 5.68 23.47 20.67
N GLU A 613 5.18 22.37 20.09
CA GLU A 613 5.63 21.01 20.42
C GLU A 613 7.09 20.80 20.01
N LEU A 614 7.49 21.28 18.82
CA LEU A 614 8.88 21.24 18.36
C LEU A 614 9.80 22.13 19.21
N GLU A 615 9.34 23.31 19.64
CA GLU A 615 10.09 24.16 20.57
C GLU A 615 10.25 23.51 21.94
N GLU A 616 9.22 22.83 22.45
CA GLU A 616 9.31 22.04 23.68
C GLU A 616 10.27 20.86 23.54
N GLU A 617 10.21 20.13 22.43
CA GLU A 617 11.09 19.00 22.16
C GLU A 617 12.54 19.44 22.00
N LEU A 618 12.79 20.58 21.34
CA LEU A 618 14.10 21.21 21.28
C LEU A 618 14.62 21.58 22.67
N ARG A 619 13.77 22.15 23.54
CA ARG A 619 14.13 22.45 24.94
C ARG A 619 14.41 21.18 25.73
N ARG A 620 13.62 20.11 25.55
CA ARG A 620 13.85 18.80 26.17
C ARG A 620 15.20 18.23 25.74
N GLN A 621 15.48 18.19 24.44
CA GLN A 621 16.77 17.73 23.92
C GLN A 621 17.93 18.56 24.46
N PHE A 622 17.79 19.88 24.54
CA PHE A 622 18.82 20.73 25.14
C PHE A 622 19.07 20.41 26.62
N ASN A 623 18.00 20.17 27.38
CA ASN A 623 18.09 19.76 28.79
C ASN A 623 18.78 18.40 28.92
N THR A 624 18.41 17.40 28.10
CA THR A 624 19.06 16.09 28.09
C THR A 624 20.53 16.18 27.71
N ILE A 625 20.89 16.99 26.72
CA ILE A 625 22.30 17.23 26.36
C ILE A 625 23.04 17.89 27.53
N SER A 626 22.41 18.83 28.23
CA SER A 626 23.01 19.49 29.40
C SER A 626 23.23 18.51 30.55
N GLU A 627 22.27 17.63 30.81
CA GLU A 627 22.34 16.57 31.83
C GLU A 627 23.40 15.51 31.49
N LEU A 628 23.41 14.99 30.26
CA LEU A 628 24.46 14.07 29.82
C LEU A 628 25.85 14.72 29.88
N ARG A 629 25.96 16.02 29.59
CA ARG A 629 27.23 16.75 29.73
C ARG A 629 27.65 16.92 31.19
N SER A 630 26.72 17.12 32.13
CA SER A 630 27.07 17.17 33.56
C SER A 630 27.45 15.78 34.08
N GLU A 631 26.74 14.73 33.67
CA GLU A 631 27.04 13.34 34.01
C GLU A 631 28.41 12.90 33.47
N ILE A 632 28.74 13.23 32.22
CA ILE A 632 30.07 12.97 31.66
C ILE A 632 31.16 13.67 32.50
N LYS A 633 30.92 14.90 32.97
CA LYS A 633 31.88 15.61 33.82
C LYS A 633 32.01 14.95 35.19
N THR A 634 30.92 14.50 35.81
CA THR A 634 30.96 13.81 37.11
C THR A 634 31.67 12.47 36.98
N LEU A 635 31.34 11.67 35.97
CA LEU A 635 32.01 10.40 35.68
C LEU A 635 33.50 10.59 35.38
N GLN A 636 33.89 11.63 34.65
CA GLN A 636 35.29 11.95 34.43
C GLN A 636 36.02 12.31 35.73
N ALA A 637 35.40 13.09 36.62
CA ALA A 637 35.98 13.44 37.91
C ALA A 637 36.09 12.21 38.83
N ASP A 638 35.09 11.33 38.84
CA ASP A 638 35.09 10.13 39.66
C ASP A 638 36.07 9.08 39.13
N ASN A 639 36.21 8.93 37.81
CA ASN A 639 37.24 8.08 37.21
C ASN A 639 38.66 8.58 37.54
N LEU A 640 38.89 9.90 37.57
CA LEU A 640 40.17 10.47 38.00
C LEU A 640 40.44 10.21 39.49
N LYS A 641 39.44 10.38 40.37
CA LYS A 641 39.56 10.03 41.81
C LYS A 641 39.78 8.53 42.03
N LEU A 642 39.19 7.69 41.20
CA LEU A 642 39.40 6.24 41.27
C LEU A 642 40.83 5.91 40.86
N TYR A 643 41.34 6.55 39.80
CA TYR A 643 42.73 6.44 39.40
C TYR A 643 43.69 6.93 40.51
N GLU A 644 43.38 8.04 41.18
CA GLU A 644 44.11 8.50 42.37
C GLU A 644 44.18 7.44 43.47
N LYS A 645 43.05 6.81 43.79
CA LYS A 645 42.97 5.74 44.80
C LYS A 645 43.75 4.50 44.37
N VAL A 646 43.66 4.09 43.11
CA VAL A 646 44.43 2.95 42.56
C VAL A 646 45.92 3.25 42.64
N ARG A 647 46.36 4.46 42.25
CA ARG A 647 47.76 4.89 42.35
C ARG A 647 48.23 4.96 43.80
N TYR A 648 47.40 5.46 44.71
CA TYR A 648 47.70 5.48 46.14
C TYR A 648 47.86 4.05 46.70
N LEU A 649 46.97 3.13 46.36
CA LEU A 649 47.09 1.71 46.77
C LEU A 649 48.30 1.02 46.13
N GLN A 650 48.61 1.34 44.87
CA GLN A 650 49.83 0.87 44.21
C GLN A 650 51.08 1.42 44.88
N SER A 651 51.10 2.67 45.35
CA SER A 651 52.26 3.20 46.10
C SER A 651 52.50 2.48 47.43
N TYR A 652 51.47 2.02 48.13
CA TYR A 652 51.63 1.17 49.32
C TYR A 652 52.09 -0.25 48.98
N ARG A 653 51.68 -0.78 47.82
CA ARG A 653 52.16 -2.07 47.31
C ARG A 653 53.63 -1.97 46.88
N ASP A 654 54.04 -0.87 46.27
CA ASP A 654 55.40 -0.59 45.83
C ASP A 654 56.37 -0.37 47.00
N GLU A 655 55.96 0.28 48.09
CA GLU A 655 56.77 0.34 49.33
C GLU A 655 57.03 -1.05 49.93
N ASN A 656 56.06 -1.98 49.82
CA ASN A 656 56.22 -3.37 50.25
C ASN A 656 56.89 -4.28 49.21
N SER A 657 57.13 -3.82 47.97
CA SER A 657 57.63 -4.64 46.86
C SER A 657 59.00 -4.25 46.31
N VAL A 658 59.81 -3.51 47.07
CA VAL A 658 61.26 -3.34 46.76
C VAL A 658 62.00 -4.69 46.71
N ALA A 659 61.38 -5.80 47.16
CA ALA A 659 61.99 -7.13 47.17
C ALA A 659 61.74 -8.02 45.94
N LYS A 660 61.01 -7.62 44.89
CA LYS A 660 60.75 -8.55 43.75
C LYS A 660 60.47 -7.85 42.41
N GLN A 661 61.52 -7.29 41.81
CA GLN A 661 61.53 -6.99 40.38
C GLN A 661 62.05 -8.20 39.59
N GLN A 662 61.14 -9.00 39.03
CA GLN A 662 61.27 -9.74 37.76
C GLN A 662 60.18 -10.81 37.68
N ALA A 663 59.04 -10.50 37.05
CA ALA A 663 58.27 -11.44 36.25
C ALA A 663 57.16 -10.69 35.52
N GLY A 664 57.12 -10.85 34.20
CA GLY A 664 56.23 -10.13 33.30
C GLY A 664 54.75 -10.46 33.49
N PHE A 665 53.93 -9.45 33.30
CA PHE A 665 52.49 -9.56 33.13
C PHE A 665 52.10 -8.89 31.81
N SER A 666 52.10 -9.66 30.74
CA SER A 666 51.83 -9.25 29.36
C SER A 666 50.41 -9.64 28.92
N ASN A 667 49.36 -9.27 29.67
CA ASN A 667 47.96 -9.54 29.29
C ASN A 667 46.99 -8.34 29.45
N VAL A 668 47.49 -7.09 29.52
CA VAL A 668 46.65 -5.88 29.61
C VAL A 668 46.78 -5.05 28.34
N VAL A 669 46.26 -5.54 27.20
CA VAL A 669 46.39 -4.81 25.92
C VAL A 669 45.14 -3.98 25.58
N ARG A 670 44.09 -3.98 26.43
CA ARG A 670 42.89 -3.16 26.19
C ARG A 670 42.48 -2.22 27.32
N GLY A 671 42.83 -2.55 28.56
CA GLY A 671 42.65 -1.64 29.71
C GLY A 671 43.75 -0.58 29.83
N ASP A 672 44.91 -0.82 29.21
CA ASP A 672 46.05 0.10 29.27
C ASP A 672 45.76 1.42 28.55
N GLU A 673 45.00 1.46 27.45
CA GLU A 673 44.73 2.74 26.78
C GLU A 673 43.85 3.68 27.62
N GLU A 674 42.82 3.16 28.30
CA GLU A 674 41.98 3.97 29.18
C GLU A 674 42.72 4.35 30.46
N LEU A 675 43.46 3.42 31.06
CA LEU A 675 44.30 3.70 32.22
C LEU A 675 45.40 4.71 31.89
N VAL A 676 46.08 4.59 30.75
CA VAL A 676 47.08 5.55 30.24
C VAL A 676 46.42 6.89 29.94
N ARG A 677 45.18 6.92 29.44
CA ARG A 677 44.44 8.18 29.22
C ARG A 677 44.11 8.88 30.53
N TYR A 678 43.68 8.15 31.55
CA TYR A 678 43.42 8.71 32.88
C TYR A 678 44.71 9.02 33.65
N GLN A 679 45.77 8.25 33.43
CA GLN A 679 47.13 8.52 33.89
C GLN A 679 47.66 9.83 33.33
N ASN A 680 47.59 10.03 32.01
CA ASN A 680 48.04 11.25 31.36
C ASN A 680 47.22 12.46 31.85
N LYS A 681 45.89 12.33 31.96
CA LYS A 681 45.04 13.39 32.52
C LYS A 681 45.34 13.69 34.00
N TYR A 682 45.62 12.65 34.77
CA TYR A 682 45.99 12.79 36.17
C TYR A 682 47.35 13.47 36.31
N GLU A 683 48.37 13.02 35.58
CA GLU A 683 49.71 13.61 35.57
C GLU A 683 49.68 15.05 35.06
N GLU A 684 48.86 15.35 34.06
CA GLU A 684 48.63 16.72 33.59
C GLU A 684 47.95 17.60 34.64
N SER A 685 46.99 17.05 35.39
CA SER A 685 46.32 17.76 36.49
C SER A 685 47.20 17.94 37.73
N MET A 686 48.13 17.00 37.97
CA MET A 686 49.00 16.98 39.15
C MET A 686 50.33 17.70 38.91
N ASN A 687 50.74 17.89 37.65
CA ASN A 687 51.96 18.59 37.29
C ASN A 687 51.78 20.11 37.41
N PRO A 688 52.38 20.76 38.42
CA PRO A 688 52.23 22.20 38.63
C PRO A 688 52.78 23.02 37.46
N PHE A 689 53.70 22.46 36.66
CA PHE A 689 54.29 23.11 35.50
C PHE A 689 53.40 23.07 34.25
N GLU A 690 52.51 22.10 34.08
CA GLU A 690 51.54 22.12 32.98
C GLU A 690 50.38 23.05 33.26
N ALA A 691 49.87 23.06 34.49
CA ALA A 691 48.92 24.08 34.94
C ALA A 691 49.51 25.50 34.84
N PHE A 692 50.83 25.64 35.00
CA PHE A 692 51.56 26.89 34.78
C PHE A 692 51.76 27.20 33.29
N ARG A 693 52.20 26.25 32.46
CA ARG A 693 52.33 26.41 30.99
C ARG A 693 50.99 26.71 30.33
N GLY A 694 49.89 26.13 30.81
CA GLY A 694 48.54 26.44 30.36
C GLY A 694 48.11 27.86 30.72
N ARG A 695 48.42 28.30 31.94
CA ARG A 695 48.19 29.69 32.38
C ARG A 695 49.10 30.70 31.66
N GLU A 696 50.35 30.36 31.38
CA GLU A 696 51.27 31.18 30.59
C GLU A 696 50.87 31.24 29.12
N ARG A 697 50.48 30.12 28.50
CA ARG A 697 49.92 30.12 27.13
C ARG A 697 48.65 30.96 27.07
N GLY A 698 47.77 30.86 28.07
CA GLY A 698 46.57 31.70 28.18
C GLY A 698 46.91 33.19 28.30
N ARG A 699 47.92 33.55 29.10
CA ARG A 699 48.43 34.92 29.20
C ARG A 699 49.11 35.40 27.92
N ALA A 700 49.89 34.54 27.26
CA ALA A 700 50.53 34.83 25.99
C ALA A 700 49.48 35.08 24.90
N ILE A 701 48.45 34.22 24.80
CA ILE A 701 47.31 34.39 23.88
C ILE A 701 46.52 35.66 24.22
N HIS A 702 46.32 35.96 25.50
CA HIS A 702 45.65 37.19 25.93
C HIS A 702 46.44 38.46 25.55
N ASN A 703 47.77 38.38 25.53
CA ASN A 703 48.66 39.47 25.13
C ASN A 703 48.84 39.64 23.61
N LEU A 704 48.28 38.74 22.79
CA LEU A 704 48.30 38.88 21.32
C LEU A 704 47.33 39.97 20.83
N ASN A 705 47.69 40.61 19.71
CA ASN A 705 46.85 41.58 19.03
C ASN A 705 45.51 40.92 18.60
N PRO A 706 44.34 41.59 18.67
CA PRO A 706 43.07 41.04 18.20
C PRO A 706 43.11 40.38 16.82
N LEU A 707 43.88 40.92 15.86
CA LEU A 707 44.05 40.30 14.55
C LEU A 707 44.82 38.97 14.62
N GLU A 708 45.87 38.91 15.43
CA GLU A 708 46.63 37.69 15.69
C GLU A 708 45.80 36.65 16.44
N LYS A 709 44.89 37.07 17.33
CA LYS A 709 43.93 36.17 17.98
C LYS A 709 42.98 35.53 16.97
N VAL A 710 42.46 36.30 16.02
CA VAL A 710 41.61 35.78 14.93
C VAL A 710 42.41 34.84 14.03
N LEU A 711 43.66 35.17 13.72
CA LEU A 711 44.54 34.32 12.93
C LEU A 711 44.89 33.01 13.67
N LEU A 712 45.11 33.08 14.97
CA LEU A 712 45.40 31.93 15.83
C LEU A 712 44.17 31.03 15.97
N THR A 713 42.97 31.58 16.14
CA THR A 713 41.74 30.76 16.17
C THR A 713 41.47 30.11 14.82
N LEU A 714 41.62 30.85 13.71
CA LEU A 714 41.37 30.35 12.37
C LEU A 714 42.39 29.27 11.96
N SER A 715 43.67 29.48 12.26
CA SER A 715 44.72 28.47 12.04
C SER A 715 44.52 27.22 12.91
N THR A 716 44.12 27.38 14.18
CA THR A 716 43.84 26.24 15.06
C THR A 716 42.63 25.43 14.59
N VAL A 717 41.59 26.09 14.08
CA VAL A 717 40.42 25.42 13.48
C VAL A 717 40.82 24.62 12.23
N VAL A 718 41.66 25.19 11.37
CA VAL A 718 42.14 24.52 10.16
C VAL A 718 43.05 23.32 10.49
N LEU A 719 43.90 23.44 11.52
CA LEU A 719 44.84 22.40 11.93
C LEU A 719 44.20 21.30 12.80
N SER A 720 43.14 21.61 13.54
CA SER A 720 42.51 20.66 14.47
C SER A 720 41.68 19.59 13.77
N ASN A 721 41.13 19.88 12.59
CA ASN A 721 40.28 18.93 11.87
C ASN A 721 40.99 18.36 10.63
N ARG A 722 41.03 17.02 10.53
CA ARG A 722 41.63 16.29 9.40
C ARG A 722 41.02 16.70 8.05
N VAL A 723 39.71 16.98 8.03
CA VAL A 723 39.01 17.42 6.82
C VAL A 723 39.39 18.86 6.46
N ALA A 724 39.44 19.76 7.44
CA ALA A 724 39.83 21.16 7.23
C ALA A 724 41.29 21.27 6.73
N ARG A 725 42.19 20.42 7.23
CA ARG A 725 43.57 20.33 6.74
C ARG A 725 43.63 19.89 5.28
N ASN A 726 42.87 18.88 4.88
CA ASN A 726 42.83 18.43 3.49
C ASN A 726 42.23 19.49 2.56
N LEU A 727 41.17 20.17 2.99
CA LEU A 727 40.57 21.29 2.24
C LEU A 727 41.53 22.47 2.11
N PHE A 728 42.29 22.80 3.15
CA PHE A 728 43.29 23.86 3.10
C PHE A 728 44.43 23.52 2.14
N VAL A 729 44.92 22.27 2.14
CA VAL A 729 45.92 21.80 1.17
C VAL A 729 45.39 21.87 -0.26
N LEU A 730 44.14 21.45 -0.48
CA LEU A 730 43.49 21.53 -1.79
C LEU A 730 43.29 22.98 -2.24
N TYR A 731 42.90 23.87 -1.33
CA TYR A 731 42.80 25.30 -1.58
C TYR A 731 44.17 25.93 -1.92
N ALA A 732 45.22 25.58 -1.18
CA ALA A 732 46.58 26.06 -1.45
C ALA A 732 47.11 25.57 -2.81
N LEU A 733 46.85 24.30 -3.16
CA LEU A 733 47.17 23.76 -4.48
C LEU A 733 46.36 24.43 -5.59
N GLY A 734 45.07 24.68 -5.37
CA GLY A 734 44.20 25.40 -6.29
C GLY A 734 44.66 26.84 -6.51
N LEU A 735 45.08 27.53 -5.45
CA LEU A 735 45.64 28.87 -5.52
C LEU A 735 46.97 28.87 -6.28
N HIS A 736 47.86 27.91 -6.02
CA HIS A 736 49.09 27.76 -6.80
C HIS A 736 48.82 27.46 -8.27
N PHE A 737 47.84 26.61 -8.58
CA PHE A 737 47.42 26.34 -9.95
C PHE A 737 46.84 27.58 -10.63
N PHE A 738 46.04 28.36 -9.91
CA PHE A 738 45.49 29.62 -10.39
C PHE A 738 46.58 30.65 -10.67
N VAL A 739 47.53 30.84 -9.76
CA VAL A 739 48.67 31.75 -9.95
C VAL A 739 49.58 31.29 -11.09
N LEU A 740 49.83 29.98 -11.21
CA LEU A 740 50.58 29.41 -12.34
C LEU A 740 49.84 29.62 -13.67
N SER A 741 48.52 29.43 -13.68
CA SER A 741 47.68 29.66 -14.86
C SER A 741 47.66 31.12 -15.28
N THR A 742 47.54 32.06 -14.33
CA THR A 742 47.59 33.50 -14.65
C THR A 742 48.96 33.93 -15.13
N LEU A 743 50.06 33.45 -14.51
CA LEU A 743 51.42 33.68 -14.99
C LEU A 743 51.65 33.05 -16.36
N TYR A 744 51.12 31.85 -16.61
CA TYR A 744 51.18 31.19 -17.92
C TYR A 744 50.43 32.00 -18.99
N HIS A 745 49.23 32.50 -18.68
CA HIS A 745 48.49 33.38 -19.58
C HIS A 745 49.22 34.72 -19.81
N TYR A 746 49.87 35.28 -18.79
CA TYR A 746 50.61 36.54 -18.91
C TYR A 746 51.89 36.38 -19.74
N THR A 747 52.62 35.28 -19.57
CA THR A 747 53.82 34.96 -20.36
C THR A 747 53.46 34.67 -21.82
N LEU A 748 52.40 33.91 -22.07
CA LEU A 748 51.90 33.64 -23.42
C LEU A 748 51.37 34.91 -24.12
N SER A 749 50.75 35.83 -23.37
CA SER A 749 50.30 37.13 -23.90
C SER A 749 51.46 38.11 -24.13
N SER A 750 52.56 37.98 -23.37
CA SER A 750 53.77 38.79 -23.55
C SER A 750 54.56 38.40 -24.81
N GLU A 751 54.48 37.13 -25.25
CA GLU A 751 55.14 36.68 -26.47
C GLU A 751 54.43 37.14 -27.76
N ALA A 752 53.18 37.59 -27.64
CA ALA A 752 52.41 38.18 -28.74
C ALA A 752 52.63 39.70 -28.92
N ALA A 753 53.43 40.35 -28.08
CA ALA A 753 53.67 41.79 -28.14
C ALA A 753 55.11 42.13 -28.57
N HIS A 754 55.23 42.57 -29.82
CA HIS A 754 56.33 43.28 -30.50
C HIS A 754 57.41 42.49 -31.27
N PRO A 755 57.39 42.53 -32.62
CA PRO A 755 58.61 42.72 -33.40
C PRO A 755 59.05 44.20 -33.33
N VAL A 756 60.25 44.42 -32.82
CA VAL A 756 60.95 45.71 -32.82
C VAL A 756 61.22 46.13 -34.26
N VAL A 757 60.70 47.30 -34.67
CA VAL A 757 61.11 47.99 -35.91
C VAL A 757 62.49 48.62 -35.67
N PRO A 758 63.50 48.40 -36.51
CA PRO A 758 64.82 49.02 -36.36
C PRO A 758 64.78 50.51 -36.73
N PRO A 759 65.65 51.35 -36.14
CA PRO A 759 65.64 52.79 -36.37
C PRO A 759 66.24 53.14 -37.75
N ILE A 760 65.70 54.18 -38.36
CA ILE A 760 66.30 54.92 -39.50
C ILE A 760 67.13 56.07 -38.94
#